data_AF-L0DMX4-F1
#
_entry.id   AF-L0DMX4-F1
#
_cell.length_a   1.000
_cell.length_b   1.000
_cell.length_c   1.000
_cell.angle_alpha   90.00
_cell.angle_beta   90.00
_cell.angle_gamma   90.00
#
_symmetry.space_group_name_H-M   'P 1'
#
loop_
_entity.id
_entity.type
_entity.pdbx_description
1 polymer ?
#
loop_
_entity_poly.entity_id
_entity_poly.type
_entity_poly.pdbx_seq_one_letter_code
_entity_poly.pdbx_strand_id
1 'polypeptide(L)'
;MISALLVGSALLAAGPTQESLAPPDLAEYEAAKASVGHDPDAHVRLALWCEAHGLRAERVRHLALAVLNDPSHAMARGLMGLVTYRGRWQRPEAVGDKVKEDAKLNAALAEYNARREKAANTAEAQWRLALWCEEKELQAEASAHLAAVVRLDPSREAAWKRLGCKKHNGRWMTEAQITAEKAEREAQKKANEHWKPLLTRWRGWLGQKNKRDEAEQALATVTDPYAVASIWTVFVEGGGGERGQARAVQLLGQLDTPRASSALAFLAVFSDSAEVRRTATETLKGRDTREFLASVIALLRKRVKYEVRPVGGPGAPGVLFVEGERFNVQRLYAPPPMPNIPLFPGEMVTYDPAGLPVISRFLGSSVETKQVSHIETMYGPAPEAAVAHVLRQGANPRRFTVGSSTQRITTQTTKTPFDHTVQIPIGQLMLQYQTAALVAQQQQRNDIQVVEDYNAVVGQMNDRATQVLRGVTGEDRGEDPKSWTGWWVDQLGYAYKSPQEQPVPTFVENVPLAYLPPGVNTPALNQQAGPSNTTTTVSSTFSPGGVSHNCFKAGTPVRTLAGPQAIETIKVGDQVLTQDVQSGALSYQPVLAVFHNRPGATLRIELDHESIVATTIHRFWKAGQGWVMARDLKPGDPLRTLDGTMQVRAVESDQVQPVFNLQVASGASFFVGTAGTLAHDNSLVDPVAAPFDAPPRLTTLDAGVK
;
A
#
# COMPACT_ATOMS: atom_id res chain seq x y z
N MET A 1 -18.42 -43.74 55.43
CA MET A 1 -17.47 -43.71 56.56
C MET A 1 -16.12 -44.20 56.05
N ILE A 2 -15.02 -43.52 56.41
CA ILE A 2 -13.62 -44.01 56.59
C ILE A 2 -13.13 -45.09 55.59
N SER A 3 -12.12 -44.87 54.74
CA SER A 3 -10.75 -44.46 55.11
C SER A 3 -10.06 -43.52 54.12
N ALA A 4 -9.05 -42.79 54.63
CA ALA A 4 -8.04 -42.07 53.86
C ALA A 4 -6.72 -42.88 53.77
N LEU A 5 -5.70 -42.25 53.17
CA LEU A 5 -4.26 -42.63 53.18
C LEU A 5 -3.84 -43.85 52.35
N LEU A 6 -3.16 -43.56 51.23
CA LEU A 6 -1.81 -44.08 50.94
C LEU A 6 -1.12 -43.21 49.86
N VAL A 7 -0.45 -42.15 50.31
CA VAL A 7 0.58 -41.43 49.53
C VAL A 7 1.90 -41.70 50.26
N GLY A 8 2.85 -42.36 49.60
CA GLY A 8 4.12 -42.71 50.22
C GLY A 8 5.10 -43.45 49.30
N SER A 9 6.20 -42.77 48.96
CA SER A 9 7.53 -43.34 48.71
C SER A 9 7.76 -44.21 47.46
N ALA A 10 8.24 -43.57 46.38
CA ALA A 10 9.31 -44.11 45.53
C ALA A 10 9.98 -42.98 44.71
N LEU A 11 10.97 -42.29 45.27
CA LEU A 11 11.75 -41.27 44.57
C LEU A 11 13.18 -41.25 45.11
N LEU A 12 14.10 -41.96 44.46
CA LEU A 12 15.55 -41.91 44.73
C LEU A 12 16.34 -42.42 43.50
N ALA A 13 16.48 -41.57 42.49
CA ALA A 13 17.49 -41.69 41.44
C ALA A 13 17.74 -40.30 40.82
N ALA A 14 18.93 -39.74 41.07
CA ALA A 14 19.56 -38.56 40.45
C ALA A 14 18.67 -37.55 39.69
N GLY A 15 18.32 -36.44 40.34
CA GLY A 15 17.86 -35.21 39.67
C GLY A 15 19.02 -34.20 39.49
N PRO A 16 18.91 -33.22 38.56
CA PRO A 16 19.86 -32.12 38.45
C PRO A 16 19.83 -31.23 39.70
N THR A 17 20.91 -30.49 39.94
CA THR A 17 21.04 -29.55 41.05
C THR A 17 19.85 -28.60 41.12
N GLN A 18 19.12 -28.64 42.24
CA GLN A 18 18.07 -27.69 42.56
C GLN A 18 18.74 -26.35 42.91
N GLU A 19 18.76 -25.41 41.96
CA GLU A 19 19.20 -24.04 42.22
C GLU A 19 18.27 -23.41 43.26
N SER A 20 18.81 -23.17 44.46
CA SER A 20 18.09 -22.46 45.51
C SER A 20 18.02 -20.98 45.16
N LEU A 21 16.83 -20.37 45.29
CA LEU A 21 16.65 -18.93 45.16
C LEU A 21 17.67 -18.14 45.97
N ALA A 22 18.06 -16.97 45.47
CA ALA A 22 18.73 -16.00 46.30
C ALA A 22 17.81 -15.61 47.48
N PRO A 23 18.36 -15.32 48.68
CA PRO A 23 17.54 -14.96 49.84
C PRO A 23 16.52 -13.81 49.62
N PRO A 24 16.80 -12.77 48.80
CA PRO A 24 15.80 -11.75 48.45
C PRO A 24 14.61 -12.33 47.66
N ASP A 25 14.89 -13.09 46.60
CA ASP A 25 13.88 -13.68 45.71
C ASP A 25 12.98 -14.68 46.46
N LEU A 26 13.54 -15.41 47.43
CA LEU A 26 12.79 -16.31 48.32
C LEU A 26 11.81 -15.53 49.22
N ALA A 27 12.21 -14.38 49.75
CA ALA A 27 11.35 -13.54 50.58
C ALA A 27 10.23 -12.88 49.74
N GLU A 28 10.54 -12.41 48.53
CA GLU A 28 9.56 -11.85 47.60
C GLU A 28 8.55 -12.93 47.15
N TYR A 29 9.02 -14.14 46.83
CA TYR A 29 8.20 -15.29 46.49
C TYR A 29 7.24 -15.69 47.63
N GLU A 30 7.72 -15.85 48.86
CA GLU A 30 6.87 -16.25 49.99
C GLU A 30 5.84 -15.16 50.35
N ALA A 31 6.18 -13.88 50.20
CA ALA A 31 5.23 -12.76 50.36
C ALA A 31 4.12 -12.82 49.29
N ALA A 32 4.48 -12.92 48.01
CA ALA A 32 3.53 -13.04 46.91
C ALA A 32 2.64 -14.29 47.03
N LYS A 33 3.23 -15.44 47.38
CA LYS A 33 2.54 -16.70 47.62
C LYS A 33 1.51 -16.60 48.76
N ALA A 34 1.73 -15.73 49.75
CA ALA A 34 0.78 -15.47 50.82
C ALA A 34 -0.40 -14.57 50.40
N SER A 35 -0.21 -13.63 49.44
CA SER A 35 -1.28 -12.72 49.00
C SER A 35 -2.18 -13.26 47.88
N VAL A 36 -1.70 -14.21 47.06
CA VAL A 36 -2.44 -14.77 45.90
C VAL A 36 -3.77 -15.47 46.25
N GLY A 37 -3.89 -16.08 47.43
CA GLY A 37 -5.15 -16.67 47.91
C GLY A 37 -5.73 -17.77 47.00
N HIS A 38 -6.96 -17.54 46.50
CA HIS A 38 -7.66 -18.43 45.55
C HIS A 38 -7.83 -17.81 44.15
N ASP A 39 -7.23 -16.65 43.86
CA ASP A 39 -7.31 -16.02 42.53
C ASP A 39 -6.49 -16.86 41.51
N PRO A 40 -7.14 -17.44 40.47
CA PRO A 40 -6.43 -18.27 39.51
C PRO A 40 -5.54 -17.45 38.56
N ASP A 41 -5.90 -16.21 38.22
CA ASP A 41 -5.07 -15.32 37.42
C ASP A 41 -3.81 -14.91 38.21
N ALA A 42 -3.94 -14.65 39.52
CA ALA A 42 -2.80 -14.40 40.40
C ALA A 42 -1.88 -15.63 40.52
N HIS A 43 -2.43 -16.85 40.56
CA HIS A 43 -1.63 -18.06 40.48
C HIS A 43 -0.90 -18.21 39.12
N VAL A 44 -1.54 -17.89 37.99
CA VAL A 44 -0.86 -17.90 36.68
C VAL A 44 0.28 -16.87 36.65
N ARG A 45 0.03 -15.64 37.13
CA ARG A 45 1.04 -14.59 37.26
C ARG A 45 2.24 -15.04 38.10
N LEU A 46 2.00 -15.65 39.26
CA LEU A 46 3.08 -16.19 40.12
C LEU A 46 3.80 -17.37 39.46
N ALA A 47 3.11 -18.23 38.70
CA ALA A 47 3.74 -19.32 37.96
C ALA A 47 4.68 -18.82 36.85
N LEU A 48 4.32 -17.75 36.14
CA LEU A 48 5.17 -17.11 35.13
C LEU A 48 6.41 -16.45 35.76
N TRP A 49 6.25 -15.80 36.92
CA TRP A 49 7.39 -15.32 37.70
C TRP A 49 8.32 -16.47 38.12
N CYS A 50 7.75 -17.58 38.61
CA CYS A 50 8.52 -18.78 38.97
C CYS A 50 9.30 -19.34 37.77
N GLU A 51 8.68 -19.41 36.59
CA GLU A 51 9.34 -19.86 35.36
C GLU A 51 10.54 -18.97 34.99
N ALA A 52 10.40 -17.64 35.10
CA ALA A 52 11.47 -16.69 34.82
C ALA A 52 12.67 -16.79 35.79
N HIS A 53 12.45 -17.31 37.01
CA HIS A 53 13.49 -17.51 38.05
C HIS A 53 13.92 -18.98 38.17
N GLY A 54 13.62 -19.84 37.18
CA GLY A 54 14.04 -21.24 37.15
C GLY A 54 13.25 -22.21 38.05
N LEU A 55 12.24 -21.72 38.77
CA LEU A 55 11.43 -22.46 39.75
C LEU A 55 10.38 -23.36 39.10
N ARG A 56 10.85 -24.43 38.45
CA ARG A 56 10.01 -25.34 37.66
C ARG A 56 8.95 -26.07 38.50
N ALA A 57 9.23 -26.41 39.77
CA ALA A 57 8.28 -27.13 40.61
C ALA A 57 7.15 -26.21 41.12
N GLU A 58 7.52 -24.99 41.52
CA GLU A 58 6.64 -23.94 42.02
C GLU A 58 5.72 -23.44 40.90
N ARG A 59 6.25 -23.25 39.69
CA ARG A 59 5.48 -23.02 38.45
C ARG A 59 4.37 -24.06 38.28
N VAL A 60 4.71 -25.34 38.27
CA VAL A 60 3.74 -26.43 38.07
C VAL A 60 2.69 -26.45 39.19
N ARG A 61 3.10 -26.22 40.45
CA ARG A 61 2.20 -26.11 41.60
C ARG A 61 1.19 -24.97 41.43
N HIS A 62 1.65 -23.78 41.03
CA HIS A 62 0.76 -22.63 40.88
C HIS A 62 -0.18 -22.76 39.67
N LEU A 63 0.27 -23.30 38.54
CA LEU A 63 -0.64 -23.63 37.42
C LEU A 63 -1.71 -24.66 37.84
N ALA A 64 -1.33 -25.68 38.63
CA ALA A 64 -2.29 -26.66 39.15
C ALA A 64 -3.32 -26.03 40.11
N LEU A 65 -2.91 -25.06 40.94
CA LEU A 65 -3.83 -24.31 41.81
C LEU A 65 -4.77 -23.39 41.01
N ALA A 66 -4.28 -22.72 39.96
CA ALA A 66 -5.13 -21.95 39.05
C ALA A 66 -6.23 -22.83 38.42
N VAL A 67 -5.87 -24.02 37.94
CA VAL A 67 -6.82 -24.99 37.35
C VAL A 67 -7.74 -25.64 38.40
N LEU A 68 -7.33 -25.70 39.68
CA LEU A 68 -8.20 -26.14 40.77
C LEU A 68 -9.29 -25.11 41.08
N ASN A 69 -8.92 -23.83 41.12
CA ASN A 69 -9.82 -22.72 41.44
C ASN A 69 -10.73 -22.35 40.25
N ASP A 70 -10.22 -22.40 39.01
CA ASP A 70 -11.00 -22.35 37.78
C ASP A 70 -10.65 -23.54 36.84
N PRO A 71 -11.47 -24.60 36.82
CA PRO A 71 -11.30 -25.73 35.91
C PRO A 71 -11.38 -25.39 34.42
N SER A 72 -11.87 -24.22 34.03
CA SER A 72 -11.96 -23.78 32.62
C SER A 72 -10.78 -22.91 32.16
N HIS A 73 -9.90 -22.49 33.07
CA HIS A 73 -8.87 -21.48 32.84
C HIS A 73 -7.91 -21.81 31.68
N ALA A 74 -8.13 -21.14 30.54
CA ALA A 74 -7.45 -21.49 29.30
C ALA A 74 -5.93 -21.25 29.36
N MET A 75 -5.48 -20.11 29.90
CA MET A 75 -4.06 -19.77 30.00
C MET A 75 -3.28 -20.75 30.88
N ALA A 76 -3.77 -21.04 32.09
CA ALA A 76 -3.15 -22.00 33.01
C ALA A 76 -2.99 -23.38 32.36
N ARG A 77 -4.04 -23.87 31.67
CA ARG A 77 -4.02 -25.16 30.98
C ARG A 77 -3.09 -25.16 29.77
N GLY A 78 -3.04 -24.08 28.99
CA GLY A 78 -2.11 -23.92 27.88
C GLY A 78 -0.65 -23.92 28.32
N LEU A 79 -0.32 -23.22 29.42
CA LEU A 79 1.01 -23.23 30.05
C LEU A 79 1.39 -24.58 30.68
N MET A 80 0.42 -25.47 30.92
CA MET A 80 0.62 -26.88 31.32
C MET A 80 0.72 -27.84 30.11
N GLY A 81 0.75 -27.33 28.88
CA GLY A 81 0.78 -28.16 27.67
C GLY A 81 -0.52 -28.91 27.39
N LEU A 82 -1.67 -28.43 27.88
CA LEU A 82 -2.98 -29.07 27.69
C LEU A 82 -3.79 -28.39 26.59
N VAL A 83 -4.28 -29.19 25.65
CA VAL A 83 -5.18 -28.79 24.55
C VAL A 83 -6.59 -29.32 24.80
N THR A 84 -7.61 -28.55 24.43
CA THR A 84 -9.01 -29.01 24.48
C THR A 84 -9.35 -29.85 23.24
N TYR A 85 -9.80 -31.08 23.44
CA TYR A 85 -10.25 -31.97 22.37
C TYR A 85 -11.56 -32.66 22.76
N ARG A 86 -12.59 -32.56 21.92
CA ARG A 86 -13.96 -33.02 22.19
C ARG A 86 -14.47 -32.60 23.59
N GLY A 87 -14.19 -31.34 23.97
CA GLY A 87 -14.59 -30.75 25.26
C GLY A 87 -13.78 -31.20 26.48
N ARG A 88 -12.66 -31.93 26.29
CA ARG A 88 -11.80 -32.41 27.39
C ARG A 88 -10.35 -31.97 27.18
N TRP A 89 -9.79 -31.35 28.21
CA TRP A 89 -8.39 -30.94 28.29
C TRP A 89 -7.46 -32.13 28.46
N GLN A 90 -6.52 -32.30 27.53
CA GLN A 90 -5.66 -33.47 27.40
C GLN A 90 -4.27 -33.07 26.89
N ARG A 91 -3.27 -33.94 27.05
CA ARG A 91 -1.97 -33.78 26.39
C ARG A 91 -2.10 -34.02 24.88
N PRO A 92 -1.40 -33.26 24.01
CA PRO A 92 -1.41 -33.45 22.56
C PRO A 92 -1.16 -34.89 22.11
N GLU A 93 -0.23 -35.59 22.76
CA GLU A 93 0.13 -36.97 22.50
C GLU A 93 -1.09 -37.91 22.70
N ALA A 94 -1.79 -37.75 23.84
CA ALA A 94 -2.98 -38.53 24.16
C ALA A 94 -4.20 -38.19 23.28
N VAL A 95 -4.21 -37.02 22.64
CA VAL A 95 -5.19 -36.71 21.58
C VAL A 95 -4.80 -37.42 20.29
N GLY A 96 -3.53 -37.38 19.89
CA GLY A 96 -3.04 -38.05 18.70
C GLY A 96 -3.23 -39.56 18.72
N ASP A 97 -3.02 -40.20 19.87
CA ASP A 97 -3.25 -41.65 20.01
C ASP A 97 -4.74 -42.00 19.87
N LYS A 98 -5.65 -41.19 20.46
CA LYS A 98 -7.10 -41.36 20.26
C LYS A 98 -7.55 -41.13 18.82
N VAL A 99 -6.90 -40.23 18.10
CA VAL A 99 -7.16 -40.01 16.67
C VAL A 99 -6.69 -41.21 15.85
N LYS A 100 -5.54 -41.83 16.16
CA LYS A 100 -5.09 -43.09 15.54
C LYS A 100 -6.05 -44.27 15.83
N GLU A 101 -6.64 -44.31 17.02
CA GLU A 101 -7.62 -45.33 17.42
C GLU A 101 -9.02 -45.12 16.79
N ASP A 102 -9.40 -43.89 16.40
CA ASP A 102 -10.71 -43.58 15.81
C ASP A 102 -10.76 -44.01 14.32
N ALA A 103 -11.03 -45.30 14.10
CA ALA A 103 -11.11 -45.90 12.77
C ALA A 103 -12.14 -45.23 11.84
N LYS A 104 -13.25 -44.65 12.38
CA LYS A 104 -14.24 -43.91 11.58
C LYS A 104 -13.63 -42.61 11.06
N LEU A 105 -12.98 -41.85 11.94
CA LEU A 105 -12.30 -40.61 11.59
C LEU A 105 -11.17 -40.86 10.58
N ASN A 106 -10.35 -41.89 10.80
CA ASN A 106 -9.24 -42.22 9.90
C ASN A 106 -9.72 -42.65 8.50
N ALA A 107 -10.83 -43.40 8.39
CA ALA A 107 -11.42 -43.72 7.10
C ALA A 107 -11.95 -42.46 6.37
N ALA A 108 -12.60 -41.53 7.10
CA ALA A 108 -13.06 -40.26 6.54
C ALA A 108 -11.89 -39.36 6.09
N LEU A 109 -10.82 -39.27 6.89
CA LEU A 109 -9.60 -38.53 6.56
C LEU A 109 -8.84 -39.16 5.38
N ALA A 110 -8.83 -40.48 5.23
CA ALA A 110 -8.25 -41.15 4.08
C ALA A 110 -9.02 -40.82 2.78
N GLU A 111 -10.36 -40.86 2.81
CA GLU A 111 -11.18 -40.46 1.66
C GLU A 111 -11.01 -38.96 1.33
N TYR A 112 -10.98 -38.12 2.37
CA TYR A 112 -10.69 -36.69 2.27
C TYR A 112 -9.35 -36.43 1.58
N ASN A 113 -8.28 -37.09 2.02
CA ASN A 113 -6.94 -36.94 1.45
C ASN A 113 -6.91 -37.31 -0.04
N ALA A 114 -7.53 -38.43 -0.41
CA ALA A 114 -7.62 -38.87 -1.81
C ALA A 114 -8.47 -37.93 -2.69
N ARG A 115 -9.44 -37.21 -2.12
CA ARG A 115 -10.21 -36.15 -2.80
C ARG A 115 -9.41 -34.86 -2.91
N ARG A 116 -8.74 -34.44 -1.84
CA ARG A 116 -7.89 -33.25 -1.74
C ARG A 116 -6.77 -33.25 -2.78
N GLU A 117 -6.09 -34.39 -2.97
CA GLU A 117 -5.01 -34.52 -3.96
C GLU A 117 -5.46 -34.36 -5.42
N LYS A 118 -6.76 -34.60 -5.70
CA LYS A 118 -7.35 -34.46 -7.04
C LYS A 118 -8.06 -33.12 -7.24
N ALA A 119 -8.21 -32.31 -6.18
CA ALA A 119 -8.93 -31.06 -6.22
C ALA A 119 -8.09 -29.94 -6.84
N ALA A 120 -8.62 -29.28 -7.87
CA ALA A 120 -7.97 -28.10 -8.45
C ALA A 120 -7.93 -26.94 -7.45
N ASN A 121 -6.92 -26.07 -7.59
CA ASN A 121 -6.81 -24.82 -6.82
C ASN A 121 -7.72 -23.71 -7.41
N THR A 122 -9.04 -23.97 -7.45
CA THR A 122 -10.06 -23.02 -7.92
C THR A 122 -11.16 -22.87 -6.87
N ALA A 123 -11.77 -21.68 -6.77
CA ALA A 123 -12.81 -21.41 -5.77
C ALA A 123 -13.96 -22.44 -5.82
N GLU A 124 -14.34 -22.91 -7.01
CA GLU A 124 -15.42 -23.90 -7.16
C GLU A 124 -15.01 -25.32 -6.73
N ALA A 125 -13.76 -25.74 -7.00
CA ALA A 125 -13.28 -27.04 -6.54
C ALA A 125 -13.09 -27.07 -5.00
N GLN A 126 -12.55 -25.99 -4.44
CA GLN A 126 -12.41 -25.84 -2.98
C GLN A 126 -13.78 -25.79 -2.29
N TRP A 127 -14.77 -25.11 -2.88
CA TRP A 127 -16.15 -25.08 -2.35
C TRP A 127 -16.80 -26.46 -2.30
N ARG A 128 -16.66 -27.28 -3.35
CA ARG A 128 -17.22 -28.64 -3.37
C ARG A 128 -16.57 -29.53 -2.33
N LEU A 129 -15.26 -29.39 -2.13
CA LEU A 129 -14.53 -30.14 -1.10
C LEU A 129 -14.96 -29.70 0.31
N ALA A 130 -15.15 -28.40 0.54
CA ALA A 130 -15.68 -27.88 1.81
C ALA A 130 -17.05 -28.48 2.16
N LEU A 131 -18.02 -28.45 1.22
CA LEU A 131 -19.36 -29.01 1.46
C LEU A 131 -19.33 -30.52 1.73
N TRP A 132 -18.46 -31.26 1.04
CA TRP A 132 -18.28 -32.69 1.30
C TRP A 132 -17.65 -32.94 2.67
N CYS A 133 -16.70 -32.11 3.11
CA CYS A 133 -16.15 -32.21 4.46
C CYS A 133 -17.21 -31.93 5.54
N GLU A 134 -18.10 -30.95 5.34
CA GLU A 134 -19.24 -30.73 6.24
C GLU A 134 -20.15 -31.97 6.34
N GLU A 135 -20.47 -32.61 5.19
CA GLU A 135 -21.27 -33.85 5.12
C GLU A 135 -20.61 -35.02 5.88
N LYS A 136 -19.27 -35.06 5.91
CA LYS A 136 -18.48 -36.07 6.65
C LYS A 136 -18.12 -35.68 8.09
N GLU A 137 -18.71 -34.61 8.62
CA GLU A 137 -18.43 -34.09 9.98
C GLU A 137 -16.97 -33.58 10.17
N LEU A 138 -16.23 -33.37 9.06
CA LEU A 138 -14.85 -32.89 9.02
C LEU A 138 -14.78 -31.35 9.01
N GLN A 139 -15.17 -30.74 10.14
CA GLN A 139 -15.41 -29.29 10.22
C GLN A 139 -14.15 -28.42 10.10
N ALA A 140 -12.98 -28.92 10.53
CA ALA A 140 -11.72 -28.18 10.41
C ALA A 140 -11.24 -28.14 8.95
N GLU A 141 -11.31 -29.28 8.28
CA GLU A 141 -11.01 -29.47 6.86
C GLU A 141 -11.97 -28.64 6.00
N ALA A 142 -13.27 -28.63 6.34
CA ALA A 142 -14.27 -27.78 5.70
C ALA A 142 -13.91 -26.29 5.83
N SER A 143 -13.57 -25.84 7.04
CA SER A 143 -13.18 -24.45 7.32
C SER A 143 -11.94 -24.03 6.53
N ALA A 144 -10.94 -24.92 6.38
CA ALA A 144 -9.75 -24.69 5.58
C ALA A 144 -10.09 -24.41 4.12
N HIS A 145 -10.97 -25.22 3.53
CA HIS A 145 -11.40 -25.06 2.15
C HIS A 145 -12.32 -23.83 1.96
N LEU A 146 -13.19 -23.50 2.91
CA LEU A 146 -13.97 -22.26 2.88
C LEU A 146 -13.06 -21.01 2.93
N ALA A 147 -11.99 -21.04 3.73
CA ALA A 147 -10.99 -19.98 3.75
C ALA A 147 -10.25 -19.86 2.40
N ALA A 148 -9.91 -20.99 1.78
CA ALA A 148 -9.35 -21.00 0.43
C ALA A 148 -10.33 -20.45 -0.62
N VAL A 149 -11.64 -20.73 -0.48
CA VAL A 149 -12.70 -20.15 -1.34
C VAL A 149 -12.72 -18.63 -1.24
N VAL A 150 -12.81 -18.05 -0.03
CA VAL A 150 -12.90 -16.58 0.11
C VAL A 150 -11.62 -15.86 -0.28
N ARG A 151 -10.46 -16.54 -0.28
CA ARG A 151 -9.20 -16.02 -0.83
C ARG A 151 -9.17 -16.02 -2.36
N LEU A 152 -9.71 -17.06 -3.00
CA LEU A 152 -9.74 -17.20 -4.46
C LEU A 152 -10.89 -16.41 -5.11
N ASP A 153 -12.01 -16.29 -4.41
CA ASP A 153 -13.20 -15.53 -4.80
C ASP A 153 -13.81 -14.84 -3.56
N PRO A 154 -13.32 -13.63 -3.20
CA PRO A 154 -13.85 -12.86 -2.08
C PRO A 154 -15.32 -12.45 -2.24
N SER A 155 -15.88 -12.51 -3.46
CA SER A 155 -17.27 -12.15 -3.74
C SER A 155 -18.28 -13.22 -3.30
N ARG A 156 -17.80 -14.46 -3.06
CA ARG A 156 -18.61 -15.62 -2.69
C ARG A 156 -19.13 -15.54 -1.26
N GLU A 157 -20.13 -14.69 -1.02
CA GLU A 157 -20.74 -14.43 0.30
C GLU A 157 -21.15 -15.69 1.07
N ALA A 158 -21.52 -16.77 0.37
CA ALA A 158 -21.91 -18.03 0.98
C ALA A 158 -20.77 -18.69 1.77
N ALA A 159 -19.51 -18.51 1.34
CA ALA A 159 -18.34 -19.04 2.07
C ALA A 159 -18.05 -18.22 3.33
N TRP A 160 -18.13 -16.89 3.25
CA TRP A 160 -18.04 -16.01 4.42
C TRP A 160 -19.11 -16.34 5.48
N LYS A 161 -20.37 -16.55 5.06
CA LYS A 161 -21.47 -16.91 5.97
C LYS A 161 -21.23 -18.27 6.66
N ARG A 162 -20.67 -19.25 5.95
CA ARG A 162 -20.31 -20.57 6.52
C ARG A 162 -19.12 -20.50 7.48
N LEU A 163 -18.16 -19.59 7.25
CA LEU A 163 -17.09 -19.26 8.21
C LEU A 163 -17.57 -18.48 9.45
N GLY A 164 -18.88 -18.27 9.62
CA GLY A 164 -19.45 -17.49 10.73
C GLY A 164 -19.27 -15.98 10.60
N CYS A 165 -18.81 -15.48 9.44
CA CYS A 165 -18.65 -14.05 9.19
C CYS A 165 -19.97 -13.39 8.77
N LYS A 166 -20.19 -12.17 9.26
CA LYS A 166 -21.28 -11.27 8.89
C LYS A 166 -20.70 -10.02 8.22
N LYS A 167 -21.51 -9.37 7.38
CA LYS A 167 -21.12 -8.15 6.66
C LYS A 167 -21.36 -6.94 7.56
N HIS A 168 -20.30 -6.30 8.06
CA HIS A 168 -20.35 -5.11 8.90
C HIS A 168 -19.51 -4.00 8.27
N ASN A 169 -20.08 -2.79 8.12
CA ASN A 169 -19.42 -1.62 7.50
C ASN A 169 -18.74 -1.93 6.14
N GLY A 170 -19.34 -2.80 5.33
CA GLY A 170 -18.83 -3.24 4.03
C GLY A 170 -17.75 -4.35 4.08
N ARG A 171 -17.30 -4.77 5.26
CA ARG A 171 -16.29 -5.82 5.49
C ARG A 171 -16.94 -7.10 6.02
N TRP A 172 -16.31 -8.25 5.77
CA TRP A 172 -16.70 -9.52 6.41
C TRP A 172 -15.94 -9.67 7.73
N MET A 173 -16.68 -9.87 8.82
CA MET A 173 -16.14 -9.91 10.19
C MET A 173 -16.87 -10.98 11.00
N THR A 174 -16.19 -11.66 11.92
CA THR A 174 -16.82 -12.59 12.86
C THR A 174 -17.63 -11.82 13.92
N GLU A 175 -18.57 -12.48 14.60
CA GLU A 175 -19.34 -11.83 15.68
C GLU A 175 -18.43 -11.34 16.82
N ALA A 176 -17.33 -12.05 17.09
CA ALA A 176 -16.31 -11.64 18.05
C ALA A 176 -15.63 -10.32 17.62
N GLN A 177 -15.23 -10.21 16.36
CA GLN A 177 -14.63 -8.97 15.81
C GLN A 177 -15.63 -7.79 15.83
N ILE A 178 -16.89 -8.03 15.48
CA ILE A 178 -17.94 -7.00 15.54
C ILE A 178 -18.20 -6.54 16.98
N THR A 179 -18.20 -7.46 17.94
CA THR A 179 -18.35 -7.15 19.36
C THR A 179 -17.15 -6.39 19.91
N ALA A 180 -15.93 -6.80 19.55
CA ALA A 180 -14.70 -6.09 19.90
C ALA A 180 -14.67 -4.66 19.34
N GLU A 181 -15.02 -4.46 18.06
CA GLU A 181 -15.06 -3.12 17.44
C GLU A 181 -16.09 -2.20 18.14
N LYS A 182 -17.24 -2.74 18.57
CA LYS A 182 -18.23 -1.99 19.35
C LYS A 182 -17.69 -1.61 20.74
N ALA A 183 -17.10 -2.56 21.45
CA ALA A 183 -16.55 -2.34 22.79
C ALA A 183 -15.42 -1.29 22.77
N GLU A 184 -14.49 -1.40 21.81
CA GLU A 184 -13.43 -0.43 21.53
C GLU A 184 -13.99 0.97 21.25
N ARG A 185 -15.05 1.07 20.44
CA ARG A 185 -15.71 2.34 20.11
C ARG A 185 -16.41 2.97 21.31
N GLU A 186 -17.04 2.16 22.17
CA GLU A 186 -17.67 2.62 23.41
C GLU A 186 -16.63 3.05 24.46
N ALA A 187 -15.53 2.32 24.60
CA ALA A 187 -14.40 2.70 25.45
C ALA A 187 -13.80 4.04 25.01
N GLN A 188 -13.50 4.18 23.71
CA GLN A 188 -12.99 5.43 23.14
C GLN A 188 -13.97 6.60 23.30
N LYS A 189 -15.28 6.36 23.22
CA LYS A 189 -16.30 7.38 23.50
C LYS A 189 -16.26 7.83 24.96
N LYS A 190 -16.32 6.89 25.92
CA LYS A 190 -16.27 7.18 27.37
C LYS A 190 -14.99 7.93 27.75
N ALA A 191 -13.85 7.50 27.21
CA ALA A 191 -12.56 8.16 27.42
C ALA A 191 -12.57 9.60 26.85
N ASN A 192 -13.15 9.84 25.68
CA ASN A 192 -13.26 11.20 25.14
C ASN A 192 -14.20 12.10 25.95
N GLU A 193 -15.30 11.57 26.48
CA GLU A 193 -16.21 12.29 27.39
C GLU A 193 -15.51 12.66 28.72
N HIS A 194 -14.61 11.80 29.22
CA HIS A 194 -13.81 12.04 30.42
C HIS A 194 -12.63 13.00 30.20
N TRP A 195 -11.75 12.71 29.24
CA TRP A 195 -10.46 13.39 29.09
C TRP A 195 -10.56 14.75 28.41
N LYS A 196 -11.38 14.91 27.36
CA LYS A 196 -11.47 16.17 26.60
C LYS A 196 -11.77 17.40 27.48
N PRO A 197 -12.74 17.40 28.42
CA PRO A 197 -12.96 18.55 29.30
C PRO A 197 -11.81 18.78 30.30
N LEU A 198 -11.23 17.72 30.86
CA LEU A 198 -10.12 17.81 31.81
C LEU A 198 -8.86 18.41 31.17
N LEU A 199 -8.44 17.85 30.03
CA LEU A 199 -7.29 18.33 29.25
C LEU A 199 -7.50 19.79 28.80
N THR A 200 -8.72 20.15 28.36
CA THR A 200 -9.05 21.54 27.98
C THR A 200 -8.88 22.51 29.16
N ARG A 201 -9.33 22.12 30.35
CA ARG A 201 -9.18 22.91 31.59
C ARG A 201 -7.71 23.07 31.98
N TRP A 202 -6.95 21.97 32.04
CA TRP A 202 -5.54 21.99 32.42
C TRP A 202 -4.69 22.78 31.42
N ARG A 203 -4.95 22.66 30.11
CA ARG A 203 -4.33 23.51 29.08
C ARG A 203 -4.53 25.00 29.35
N GLY A 204 -5.74 25.41 29.77
CA GLY A 204 -6.01 26.80 30.16
C GLY A 204 -5.26 27.25 31.42
N TRP A 205 -4.99 26.32 32.35
CA TRP A 205 -4.24 26.59 33.58
C TRP A 205 -2.73 26.69 33.37
N LEU A 206 -2.14 26.09 32.33
CA LEU A 206 -0.71 26.25 32.01
C LEU A 206 -0.29 27.72 31.79
N GLY A 207 -1.22 28.58 31.35
CA GLY A 207 -1.00 30.02 31.24
C GLY A 207 -1.02 30.79 32.57
N GLN A 208 -1.57 30.20 33.64
CA GLN A 208 -1.87 30.87 34.91
C GLN A 208 -0.80 30.51 35.97
N LYS A 209 -0.05 31.50 36.45
CA LYS A 209 1.10 31.28 37.35
C LYS A 209 0.74 30.51 38.64
N ASN A 210 -0.47 30.71 39.17
CA ASN A 210 -0.98 30.08 40.39
C ASN A 210 -1.64 28.71 40.17
N LYS A 211 -1.83 28.27 38.92
CA LYS A 211 -2.49 27.00 38.55
C LYS A 211 -1.66 26.11 37.63
N ARG A 212 -0.49 26.59 37.19
CA ARG A 212 0.44 25.84 36.34
C ARG A 212 0.88 24.53 36.99
N ASP A 213 1.37 24.56 38.22
CA ASP A 213 1.97 23.38 38.87
C ASP A 213 0.92 22.26 39.08
N GLU A 214 -0.31 22.64 39.44
CA GLU A 214 -1.47 21.74 39.53
C GLU A 214 -1.84 21.13 38.17
N ALA A 215 -1.75 21.91 37.08
CA ALA A 215 -1.97 21.41 35.73
C ALA A 215 -0.85 20.49 35.24
N GLU A 216 0.42 20.81 35.53
CA GLU A 216 1.58 19.97 35.21
C GLU A 216 1.49 18.60 35.91
N GLN A 217 1.18 18.60 37.22
CA GLN A 217 0.98 17.36 38.00
C GLN A 217 -0.17 16.52 37.45
N ALA A 218 -1.33 17.14 37.13
CA ALA A 218 -2.48 16.42 36.60
C ALA A 218 -2.28 15.90 35.16
N LEU A 219 -1.45 16.58 34.36
CA LEU A 219 -1.07 16.13 33.03
C LEU A 219 -0.07 14.95 33.07
N ALA A 220 0.77 14.86 34.10
CA ALA A 220 1.71 13.76 34.30
C ALA A 220 1.05 12.44 34.78
N THR A 221 -0.23 12.45 35.15
CA THR A 221 -1.00 11.25 35.52
C THR A 221 -1.84 10.67 34.37
N VAL A 222 -1.75 11.25 33.16
CA VAL A 222 -2.54 10.81 32.00
C VAL A 222 -1.90 9.58 31.36
N THR A 223 -2.30 8.41 31.84
CA THR A 223 -1.77 7.10 31.40
C THR A 223 -2.77 6.24 30.61
N ASP A 224 -4.01 6.72 30.40
CA ASP A 224 -5.05 6.00 29.65
C ASP A 224 -4.73 5.93 28.14
N PRO A 225 -4.59 4.72 27.55
CA PRO A 225 -4.43 4.51 26.10
C PRO A 225 -5.44 5.25 25.21
N TYR A 226 -6.67 5.42 25.67
CA TYR A 226 -7.73 6.07 24.90
C TYR A 226 -7.68 7.61 24.98
N ALA A 227 -6.83 8.19 25.82
CA ALA A 227 -6.66 9.64 25.91
C ALA A 227 -6.03 10.27 24.66
N VAL A 228 -5.31 9.49 23.83
CA VAL A 228 -4.58 9.95 22.63
C VAL A 228 -5.41 10.88 21.74
N ALA A 229 -6.65 10.51 21.41
CA ALA A 229 -7.53 11.32 20.56
C ALA A 229 -7.91 12.67 21.21
N SER A 230 -8.14 12.67 22.53
CA SER A 230 -8.43 13.90 23.28
C SER A 230 -7.19 14.78 23.47
N ILE A 231 -6.00 14.19 23.67
CA ILE A 231 -4.71 14.91 23.68
C ILE A 231 -4.50 15.61 22.35
N TRP A 232 -4.70 14.90 21.23
CA TRP A 232 -4.57 15.44 19.88
C TRP A 232 -5.46 16.67 19.66
N THR A 233 -6.78 16.52 19.85
CA THR A 233 -7.73 17.63 19.64
C THR A 233 -7.48 18.82 20.57
N VAL A 234 -7.04 18.59 21.81
CA VAL A 234 -6.83 19.69 22.78
C VAL A 234 -5.49 20.40 22.56
N PHE A 235 -4.41 19.68 22.29
CA PHE A 235 -3.05 20.25 22.27
C PHE A 235 -2.48 20.48 20.87
N VAL A 236 -2.87 19.68 19.87
CA VAL A 236 -2.45 19.86 18.46
C VAL A 236 -3.42 20.75 17.71
N GLU A 237 -4.70 20.37 17.65
CA GLU A 237 -5.72 21.08 16.86
C GLU A 237 -6.25 22.34 17.55
N GLY A 238 -6.34 22.32 18.89
CA GLY A 238 -7.03 23.34 19.68
C GLY A 238 -6.36 24.72 19.78
N GLY A 239 -5.43 25.09 18.88
CA GLY A 239 -4.86 26.44 18.79
C GLY A 239 -3.65 26.73 19.68
N GLY A 240 -2.93 25.70 20.15
CA GLY A 240 -1.74 25.88 21.02
C GLY A 240 -0.42 26.19 20.29
N GLY A 241 -0.40 26.12 18.95
CA GLY A 241 0.82 26.27 18.14
C GLY A 241 1.92 25.31 18.56
N GLU A 242 3.18 25.75 18.44
CA GLU A 242 4.36 25.00 18.87
C GLU A 242 4.27 24.51 20.33
N ARG A 243 3.86 25.39 21.27
CA ARG A 243 3.78 25.04 22.70
C ARG A 243 2.74 23.96 22.99
N GLY A 244 1.61 24.00 22.27
CA GLY A 244 0.60 22.96 22.32
C GLY A 244 1.14 21.63 21.82
N GLN A 245 1.74 21.63 20.63
CA GLN A 245 2.30 20.42 20.02
C GLN A 245 3.47 19.83 20.83
N ALA A 246 4.36 20.65 21.39
CA ALA A 246 5.42 20.20 22.29
C ALA A 246 4.85 19.51 23.55
N ARG A 247 3.75 20.03 24.11
CA ARG A 247 3.04 19.37 25.21
C ARG A 247 2.34 18.07 24.77
N ALA A 248 1.78 18.04 23.56
CA ALA A 248 1.24 16.82 22.99
C ALA A 248 2.30 15.72 22.87
N VAL A 249 3.51 16.04 22.37
CA VAL A 249 4.64 15.09 22.30
C VAL A 249 4.97 14.51 23.69
N GLN A 250 5.04 15.35 24.73
CA GLN A 250 5.28 14.89 26.10
C GLN A 250 4.18 13.99 26.65
N LEU A 251 2.91 14.27 26.35
CA LEU A 251 1.77 13.45 26.78
C LEU A 251 1.71 12.12 26.02
N LEU A 252 1.90 12.15 24.70
CA LEU A 252 1.93 10.94 23.86
C LEU A 252 3.14 10.05 24.20
N GLY A 253 4.27 10.65 24.58
CA GLY A 253 5.46 9.93 25.04
C GLY A 253 5.23 9.06 26.29
N GLN A 254 4.30 9.46 27.16
CA GLN A 254 3.91 8.69 28.37
C GLN A 254 3.00 7.49 28.05
N LEU A 255 2.36 7.46 26.88
CA LEU A 255 1.39 6.44 26.47
C LEU A 255 2.05 5.42 25.54
N ASP A 256 2.44 4.25 26.04
CA ASP A 256 3.08 3.23 25.21
C ASP A 256 2.03 2.42 24.42
N THR A 257 1.64 2.96 23.26
CA THR A 257 0.54 2.43 22.43
C THR A 257 0.76 2.74 20.94
N PRO A 258 0.26 1.90 20.02
CA PRO A 258 0.35 2.15 18.57
C PRO A 258 -0.29 3.47 18.12
N ARG A 259 -1.36 3.91 18.80
CA ARG A 259 -2.04 5.19 18.50
C ARG A 259 -1.15 6.38 18.88
N ALA A 260 -0.47 6.31 20.03
CA ALA A 260 0.45 7.36 20.45
C ALA A 260 1.69 7.41 19.54
N SER A 261 2.29 6.26 19.21
CA SER A 261 3.41 6.17 18.26
C SER A 261 3.04 6.70 16.87
N SER A 262 1.84 6.39 16.37
CA SER A 262 1.32 6.96 15.12
C SER A 262 1.16 8.49 15.17
N ALA A 263 0.63 9.03 16.28
CA ALA A 263 0.47 10.47 16.47
C ALA A 263 1.82 11.19 16.61
N LEU A 264 2.79 10.59 17.29
CA LEU A 264 4.17 11.06 17.37
C LEU A 264 4.83 11.07 15.98
N ALA A 265 4.67 9.99 15.20
CA ALA A 265 5.20 9.92 13.83
C ALA A 265 4.59 10.98 12.91
N PHE A 266 3.30 11.29 13.07
CA PHE A 266 2.68 12.41 12.36
C PHE A 266 3.32 13.75 12.76
N LEU A 267 3.46 14.04 14.06
CA LEU A 267 4.10 15.28 14.53
C LEU A 267 5.58 15.38 14.10
N ALA A 268 6.28 14.24 14.04
CA ALA A 268 7.67 14.15 13.61
C ALA A 268 7.88 14.56 12.14
N VAL A 269 6.90 14.30 11.26
CA VAL A 269 6.98 14.67 9.84
C VAL A 269 6.25 15.98 9.52
N PHE A 270 5.03 16.16 10.02
CA PHE A 270 4.13 17.22 9.57
C PHE A 270 4.09 18.49 10.42
N SER A 271 4.64 18.49 11.65
CA SER A 271 4.71 19.74 12.43
C SER A 271 5.56 20.78 11.72
N ASP A 272 5.11 22.04 11.71
CA ASP A 272 5.90 23.16 11.19
C ASP A 272 7.12 23.48 12.07
N SER A 273 7.01 23.24 13.39
CA SER A 273 8.12 23.48 14.33
C SER A 273 9.18 22.39 14.22
N ALA A 274 10.41 22.80 13.90
CA ALA A 274 11.56 21.90 13.84
C ALA A 274 11.85 21.22 15.20
N GLU A 275 11.59 21.93 16.31
CA GLU A 275 11.84 21.41 17.66
C GLU A 275 10.79 20.37 18.09
N VAL A 276 9.53 20.55 17.68
CA VAL A 276 8.49 19.52 17.82
C VAL A 276 8.85 18.29 17.00
N ARG A 277 9.24 18.47 15.72
CA ARG A 277 9.66 17.35 14.85
C ARG A 277 10.82 16.56 15.47
N ARG A 278 11.85 17.27 15.95
CA ARG A 278 13.01 16.69 16.64
C ARG A 278 12.59 15.90 17.88
N THR A 279 11.84 16.52 18.78
CA THR A 279 11.43 15.89 20.05
C THR A 279 10.53 14.68 19.83
N ALA A 280 9.60 14.74 18.86
CA ALA A 280 8.79 13.60 18.46
C ALA A 280 9.65 12.45 17.90
N THR A 281 10.64 12.75 17.05
CA THR A 281 11.60 11.76 16.51
C THR A 281 12.43 11.10 17.62
N GLU A 282 12.94 11.87 18.58
CA GLU A 282 13.66 11.33 19.75
C GLU A 282 12.76 10.42 20.59
N THR A 283 11.49 10.79 20.80
CA THR A 283 10.51 9.98 21.55
C THR A 283 10.22 8.65 20.83
N LEU A 284 10.22 8.63 19.50
CA LEU A 284 9.97 7.44 18.69
C LEU A 284 11.12 6.41 18.71
N LYS A 285 12.35 6.79 19.08
CA LYS A 285 13.48 5.85 19.17
C LYS A 285 13.26 4.72 20.19
N GLY A 286 12.46 4.98 21.22
CA GLY A 286 12.09 4.00 22.24
C GLY A 286 10.84 3.19 21.92
N ARG A 287 10.23 3.36 20.73
CA ARG A 287 8.96 2.71 20.35
C ARG A 287 9.17 1.56 19.38
N ASP A 288 8.21 0.64 19.36
CA ASP A 288 8.20 -0.43 18.35
C ASP A 288 7.98 0.18 16.96
N THR A 289 9.02 0.07 16.12
CA THR A 289 8.99 0.55 14.73
C THR A 289 7.82 -0.02 13.91
N ARG A 290 7.31 -1.21 14.26
CA ARG A 290 6.15 -1.83 13.58
C ARG A 290 4.89 -0.98 13.66
N GLU A 291 4.75 -0.15 14.68
CA GLU A 291 3.54 0.65 14.91
C GLU A 291 3.41 1.85 13.95
N PHE A 292 4.52 2.34 13.37
CA PHE A 292 4.52 3.60 12.62
C PHE A 292 5.42 3.65 11.38
N LEU A 293 6.47 2.83 11.29
CA LEU A 293 7.50 3.00 10.25
C LEU A 293 6.95 2.77 8.85
N ALA A 294 6.03 1.81 8.68
CA ALA A 294 5.32 1.58 7.42
C ALA A 294 4.56 2.83 6.95
N SER A 295 3.92 3.55 7.87
CA SER A 295 3.20 4.80 7.58
C SER A 295 4.14 5.93 7.16
N VAL A 296 5.33 6.04 7.78
CA VAL A 296 6.34 7.04 7.43
C VAL A 296 6.97 6.73 6.06
N ILE A 297 7.31 5.47 5.78
CA ILE A 297 7.81 5.04 4.46
C ILE A 297 6.78 5.33 3.36
N ALA A 298 5.48 5.12 3.64
CA ALA A 298 4.40 5.41 2.72
C ALA A 298 4.19 6.91 2.41
N LEU A 299 4.89 7.83 3.09
CA LEU A 299 4.93 9.26 2.75
C LEU A 299 5.94 9.59 1.64
N LEU A 300 6.99 8.77 1.47
CA LEU A 300 8.03 9.03 0.47
C LEU A 300 7.45 9.01 -0.95
N ARG A 301 7.85 9.98 -1.77
CA ARG A 301 7.43 10.10 -3.17
C ARG A 301 8.66 10.27 -4.05
N LYS A 302 8.64 9.70 -5.25
CA LYS A 302 9.69 9.96 -6.24
C LYS A 302 9.55 11.39 -6.75
N ARG A 303 10.66 12.14 -6.78
CA ARG A 303 10.74 13.40 -7.53
C ARG A 303 10.51 13.10 -9.02
N VAL A 304 9.74 13.95 -9.69
CA VAL A 304 9.46 13.86 -11.13
C VAL A 304 10.73 14.25 -11.87
N LYS A 305 11.26 13.33 -12.68
CA LYS A 305 12.38 13.62 -13.58
C LYS A 305 11.85 14.25 -14.86
N TYR A 306 12.60 15.19 -15.40
CA TYR A 306 12.26 15.85 -16.65
C TYR A 306 13.51 16.31 -17.41
N GLU A 307 13.38 16.44 -18.73
CA GLU A 307 14.39 17.00 -19.62
C GLU A 307 13.81 18.17 -20.41
N VAL A 308 14.64 19.19 -20.69
CA VAL A 308 14.23 20.42 -21.36
C VAL A 308 15.08 20.68 -22.60
N ARG A 309 14.43 20.82 -23.75
CA ARG A 309 14.98 21.53 -24.91
C ARG A 309 14.29 22.89 -25.01
N PRO A 310 14.98 24.02 -24.80
CA PRO A 310 14.33 25.33 -24.82
C PRO A 310 13.76 25.69 -26.20
N VAL A 311 12.68 26.47 -26.23
CA VAL A 311 12.22 27.15 -27.46
C VAL A 311 13.33 28.06 -27.98
N GLY A 312 13.78 27.82 -29.22
CA GLY A 312 14.93 28.51 -29.82
C GLY A 312 14.59 29.79 -30.60
N GLY A 313 13.31 30.09 -30.79
CA GLY A 313 12.83 31.17 -31.67
C GLY A 313 11.70 30.71 -32.59
N PRO A 314 11.26 31.55 -33.55
CA PRO A 314 10.23 31.18 -34.53
C PRO A 314 10.63 29.93 -35.31
N GLY A 315 9.79 28.89 -35.28
CA GLY A 315 10.05 27.62 -35.97
C GLY A 315 11.04 26.67 -35.29
N ALA A 316 11.59 27.03 -34.12
CA ALA A 316 12.51 26.20 -33.35
C ALA A 316 11.80 25.63 -32.09
N PRO A 317 11.15 24.45 -32.19
CA PRO A 317 10.24 23.96 -31.16
C PRO A 317 10.96 23.49 -29.89
N GLY A 318 10.49 24.02 -28.76
CA GLY A 318 10.89 23.57 -27.43
C GLY A 318 10.19 22.27 -27.04
N VAL A 319 10.82 21.50 -26.17
CA VAL A 319 10.28 20.27 -25.59
C VAL A 319 10.47 20.29 -24.08
N LEU A 320 9.44 19.91 -23.33
CA LEU A 320 9.53 19.46 -21.94
C LEU A 320 9.13 17.99 -21.92
N PHE A 321 10.09 17.10 -21.66
CA PHE A 321 9.86 15.67 -21.48
C PHE A 321 9.78 15.37 -19.99
N VAL A 322 8.73 14.68 -19.54
CA VAL A 322 8.46 14.39 -18.13
C VAL A 322 8.28 12.89 -17.96
N GLU A 323 9.07 12.27 -17.09
CA GLU A 323 8.91 10.85 -16.72
C GLU A 323 7.69 10.69 -15.80
N GLY A 324 6.83 9.71 -16.09
CA GLY A 324 5.63 9.43 -15.30
C GLY A 324 5.45 7.93 -15.01
N GLU A 325 4.66 7.60 -13.98
CA GLU A 325 4.50 6.19 -13.55
C GLU A 325 3.69 5.32 -14.53
N ARG A 326 2.86 5.94 -15.38
CA ARG A 326 1.96 5.25 -16.33
C ARG A 326 2.17 5.65 -17.79
N PHE A 327 2.64 6.87 -18.02
CA PHE A 327 2.99 7.42 -19.32
C PHE A 327 4.00 8.54 -19.11
N ASN A 328 4.98 8.65 -20.00
CA ASN A 328 5.84 9.83 -20.09
C ASN A 328 5.09 10.89 -20.90
N VAL A 329 5.26 12.17 -20.57
CA VAL A 329 4.62 13.27 -21.30
C VAL A 329 5.69 14.10 -22.00
N GLN A 330 5.60 14.22 -23.31
CA GLN A 330 6.44 15.11 -24.10
C GLN A 330 5.61 16.33 -24.55
N ARG A 331 5.68 17.43 -23.80
CA ARG A 331 5.03 18.70 -24.15
C ARG A 331 5.85 19.40 -25.23
N LEU A 332 5.26 19.60 -26.40
CA LEU A 332 5.86 20.27 -27.56
C LEU A 332 5.36 21.71 -27.66
N TYR A 333 6.28 22.67 -27.56
CA TYR A 333 6.02 24.10 -27.72
C TYR A 333 6.52 24.50 -29.11
N ALA A 334 5.62 24.50 -30.10
CA ALA A 334 5.96 24.73 -31.50
C ALA A 334 5.51 26.13 -31.97
N PRO A 335 6.29 27.19 -31.71
CA PRO A 335 6.03 28.49 -32.35
C PRO A 335 6.17 28.33 -33.86
N PRO A 336 5.26 28.92 -34.66
CA PRO A 336 5.30 28.74 -36.10
C PRO A 336 6.62 29.29 -36.67
N PRO A 337 7.21 28.64 -37.68
CA PRO A 337 8.35 29.21 -38.41
C PRO A 337 7.92 30.51 -39.07
N MET A 338 8.83 31.48 -39.16
CA MET A 338 8.57 32.64 -40.02
C MET A 338 8.22 32.14 -41.43
N PRO A 339 7.22 32.74 -42.09
CA PRO A 339 6.91 32.38 -43.46
C PRO A 339 8.16 32.62 -44.31
N ASN A 340 8.48 31.66 -45.19
CA ASN A 340 9.47 31.93 -46.22
C ASN A 340 8.92 33.03 -47.13
N ILE A 341 9.65 34.14 -47.23
CA ILE A 341 9.29 35.26 -48.12
C ILE A 341 10.47 35.41 -49.08
N PRO A 342 10.48 34.64 -50.19
CA PRO A 342 11.57 34.74 -51.16
C PRO A 342 11.57 36.13 -51.78
N LEU A 343 12.73 36.78 -51.86
CA LEU A 343 12.91 38.04 -52.59
C LEU A 343 13.11 37.75 -54.08
N PHE A 344 12.31 38.35 -54.94
CA PHE A 344 12.46 38.24 -56.39
C PHE A 344 13.19 39.46 -56.98
N PRO A 345 13.99 39.31 -58.05
CA PRO A 345 14.66 40.43 -58.71
C PRO A 345 13.66 41.50 -59.17
N GLY A 346 13.85 42.74 -58.71
CA GLY A 346 12.99 43.89 -59.05
C GLY A 346 11.90 44.22 -58.02
N GLU A 347 11.74 43.44 -56.94
CA GLU A 347 10.83 43.81 -55.84
C GLU A 347 11.36 45.03 -55.06
N MET A 348 10.47 45.98 -54.75
CA MET A 348 10.79 47.15 -53.93
C MET A 348 10.52 46.89 -52.46
N VAL A 349 11.47 47.26 -51.60
CA VAL A 349 11.30 47.33 -50.15
C VAL A 349 11.04 48.79 -49.77
N THR A 350 9.90 49.04 -49.13
CA THR A 350 9.51 50.34 -48.57
C THR A 350 9.37 50.23 -47.04
N TYR A 351 8.97 51.31 -46.38
CA TYR A 351 8.73 51.34 -44.94
C TYR A 351 7.30 51.80 -44.63
N ASP A 352 6.69 51.21 -43.61
CA ASP A 352 5.39 51.64 -43.08
C ASP A 352 5.53 52.90 -42.18
N PRO A 353 4.42 53.50 -41.70
CA PRO A 353 4.48 54.67 -40.81
C PRO A 353 5.17 54.44 -39.45
N ALA A 354 5.45 53.18 -39.06
CA ALA A 354 6.21 52.83 -37.87
C ALA A 354 7.71 52.57 -38.18
N GLY A 355 8.14 52.73 -39.44
CA GLY A 355 9.50 52.48 -39.89
C GLY A 355 9.83 51.01 -40.14
N LEU A 356 8.83 50.13 -40.24
CA LEU A 356 9.01 48.69 -40.46
C LEU A 356 9.02 48.36 -41.97
N PRO A 357 9.88 47.43 -42.43
CA PRO A 357 10.01 47.11 -43.86
C PRO A 357 8.79 46.37 -44.43
N VAL A 358 8.42 46.73 -45.67
CA VAL A 358 7.31 46.17 -46.45
C VAL A 358 7.80 45.83 -47.87
N ILE A 359 7.49 44.62 -48.39
CA ILE A 359 7.71 44.28 -49.81
C ILE A 359 6.46 44.62 -50.63
N SER A 360 6.64 45.29 -51.77
CA SER A 360 5.65 45.36 -52.84
C SER A 360 5.84 44.20 -53.82
N ARG A 361 4.97 43.18 -53.77
CA ARG A 361 5.00 42.01 -54.65
C ARG A 361 3.97 42.10 -55.77
N PHE A 362 4.43 42.04 -57.02
CA PHE A 362 3.56 41.91 -58.18
C PHE A 362 3.16 40.44 -58.40
N LEU A 363 1.86 40.18 -58.58
CA LEU A 363 1.24 38.86 -58.75
C LEU A 363 0.69 38.64 -60.17
N GLY A 364 0.97 39.56 -61.10
CA GLY A 364 0.51 39.51 -62.49
C GLY A 364 -0.59 40.53 -62.82
N SER A 365 -0.70 40.88 -64.09
CA SER A 365 -1.79 41.71 -64.61
C SER A 365 -2.99 40.85 -64.98
N SER A 366 -4.18 41.26 -64.55
CA SER A 366 -5.44 40.78 -65.13
C SER A 366 -6.00 41.83 -66.09
N VAL A 367 -6.93 41.45 -66.96
CA VAL A 367 -7.61 42.40 -67.86
C VAL A 367 -9.10 42.34 -67.62
N GLU A 368 -9.65 43.36 -66.96
CA GLU A 368 -11.10 43.49 -66.82
C GLU A 368 -11.68 43.81 -68.20
N THR A 369 -12.59 42.97 -68.67
CA THR A 369 -13.18 43.08 -70.02
C THR A 369 -14.65 43.47 -69.87
N LYS A 370 -14.96 44.74 -70.17
CA LYS A 370 -16.33 45.26 -70.12
C LYS A 370 -16.92 45.29 -71.52
N GLN A 371 -17.93 44.47 -71.76
CA GLN A 371 -18.69 44.47 -73.02
C GLN A 371 -19.99 45.26 -72.89
N VAL A 372 -20.25 46.11 -73.87
CA VAL A 372 -21.53 46.83 -74.02
C VAL A 372 -22.04 46.58 -75.43
N SER A 373 -23.22 45.98 -75.54
CA SER A 373 -23.86 45.62 -76.80
C SER A 373 -25.02 46.56 -77.09
N HIS A 374 -25.04 47.14 -78.30
CA HIS A 374 -26.16 47.94 -78.81
C HIS A 374 -26.91 47.14 -79.87
N ILE A 375 -28.24 47.17 -79.84
CA ILE A 375 -29.11 46.40 -80.75
C ILE A 375 -29.93 47.38 -81.58
N GLU A 376 -29.75 47.38 -82.89
CA GLU A 376 -30.51 48.18 -83.84
C GLU A 376 -31.37 47.26 -84.70
N THR A 377 -32.67 47.55 -84.82
CA THR A 377 -33.64 46.69 -85.55
C THR A 377 -34.13 47.40 -86.80
N MET A 378 -33.90 46.80 -87.97
CA MET A 378 -34.38 47.31 -89.26
C MET A 378 -35.50 46.40 -89.83
N TYR A 379 -36.46 46.99 -90.54
CA TYR A 379 -37.59 46.30 -91.14
C TYR A 379 -37.57 46.39 -92.67
N GLY A 380 -37.88 45.29 -93.36
CA GLY A 380 -37.90 45.20 -94.82
C GLY A 380 -39.11 44.43 -95.36
N PRO A 381 -39.40 44.54 -96.67
CA PRO A 381 -40.53 43.83 -97.31
C PRO A 381 -40.38 42.31 -97.26
N ALA A 382 -41.47 41.59 -97.53
CA ALA A 382 -41.49 40.13 -97.56
C ALA A 382 -40.60 39.57 -98.69
N PRO A 383 -39.81 38.51 -98.46
CA PRO A 383 -39.06 37.86 -99.53
C PRO A 383 -40.00 37.19 -100.55
N GLU A 384 -39.68 37.30 -101.85
CA GLU A 384 -40.55 36.87 -102.96
C GLU A 384 -41.03 35.41 -102.87
N ALA A 385 -40.20 34.51 -102.32
CA ALA A 385 -40.56 33.10 -102.13
C ALA A 385 -41.80 32.91 -101.23
N ALA A 386 -42.01 33.77 -100.23
CA ALA A 386 -43.19 33.74 -99.37
C ALA A 386 -44.43 34.25 -100.11
N VAL A 387 -44.29 35.30 -100.93
CA VAL A 387 -45.37 35.85 -101.76
C VAL A 387 -45.82 34.82 -102.82
N ALA A 388 -44.87 34.11 -103.43
CA ALA A 388 -45.14 33.05 -104.40
C ALA A 388 -45.84 31.82 -103.80
N HIS A 389 -45.69 31.55 -102.50
CA HIS A 389 -46.37 30.44 -101.83
C HIS A 389 -47.84 30.76 -101.53
N VAL A 390 -48.12 31.98 -101.04
CA VAL A 390 -49.49 32.45 -100.76
C VAL A 390 -50.35 32.50 -102.02
N LEU A 391 -49.77 32.93 -103.16
CA LEU A 391 -50.46 32.96 -104.45
C LEU A 391 -50.85 31.57 -104.98
N ARG A 392 -50.11 30.50 -104.65
CA ARG A 392 -50.47 29.12 -105.05
C ARG A 392 -51.62 28.51 -104.23
N GLN A 393 -51.91 29.06 -103.05
CA GLN A 393 -52.97 28.56 -102.17
C GLN A 393 -54.31 29.29 -102.36
N GLY A 394 -54.44 30.15 -103.39
CA GLY A 394 -55.70 30.82 -103.74
C GLY A 394 -56.11 31.96 -102.81
N ALA A 395 -55.27 32.34 -101.84
CA ALA A 395 -55.54 33.45 -100.92
C ALA A 395 -55.20 34.81 -101.58
N ASN A 396 -56.07 35.81 -101.38
CA ASN A 396 -55.85 37.16 -101.94
C ASN A 396 -54.72 37.88 -101.15
N PRO A 397 -53.59 38.24 -101.80
CA PRO A 397 -52.40 38.74 -101.10
C PRO A 397 -52.57 40.14 -100.47
N ARG A 398 -53.65 40.87 -100.78
CA ARG A 398 -53.90 42.21 -100.18
C ARG A 398 -54.33 42.20 -98.71
N ARG A 399 -54.42 41.05 -98.04
CA ARG A 399 -54.87 40.94 -96.64
C ARG A 399 -53.85 40.40 -95.63
N PHE A 400 -52.61 40.11 -96.03
CA PHE A 400 -51.55 39.67 -95.12
C PHE A 400 -50.25 40.44 -95.36
N THR A 401 -49.84 41.25 -94.38
CA THR A 401 -48.55 41.96 -94.39
C THR A 401 -47.56 41.21 -93.50
N VAL A 402 -46.67 40.41 -94.10
CA VAL A 402 -45.57 39.75 -93.37
C VAL A 402 -44.28 40.53 -93.62
N GLY A 403 -43.99 41.50 -92.76
CA GLY A 403 -42.69 42.21 -92.79
C GLY A 403 -41.57 41.32 -92.24
N SER A 404 -40.37 41.45 -92.80
CA SER A 404 -39.16 40.87 -92.22
C SER A 404 -38.48 41.89 -91.30
N SER A 405 -37.88 41.44 -90.21
CA SER A 405 -37.00 42.27 -89.38
C SER A 405 -35.63 41.62 -89.24
N THR A 406 -34.59 42.46 -89.26
CA THR A 406 -33.20 42.04 -89.08
C THR A 406 -32.61 42.89 -87.96
N GLN A 407 -32.10 42.25 -86.92
CA GLN A 407 -31.39 42.91 -85.83
C GLN A 407 -29.88 42.92 -86.11
N ARG A 408 -29.26 44.09 -86.01
CA ARG A 408 -27.82 44.25 -86.02
C ARG A 408 -27.35 44.54 -84.59
N ILE A 409 -26.59 43.61 -84.02
CA ILE A 409 -25.96 43.79 -82.71
C ILE A 409 -24.53 44.26 -82.93
N THR A 410 -24.15 45.37 -82.30
CA THR A 410 -22.76 45.87 -82.30
C THR A 410 -22.26 45.90 -80.86
N THR A 411 -21.21 45.13 -80.58
CA THR A 411 -20.61 45.01 -79.24
C THR A 411 -19.29 45.74 -79.18
N GLN A 412 -19.20 46.79 -78.36
CA GLN A 412 -17.91 47.36 -77.96
C GLN A 412 -17.36 46.59 -76.76
N THR A 413 -16.05 46.32 -76.79
CA THR A 413 -15.33 45.58 -75.76
C THR A 413 -14.16 46.44 -75.27
N THR A 414 -14.28 47.00 -74.07
CA THR A 414 -13.19 47.73 -73.42
C THR A 414 -12.39 46.77 -72.55
N LYS A 415 -11.06 46.77 -72.68
CA LYS A 415 -10.13 45.95 -71.90
C LYS A 415 -9.24 46.85 -71.06
N THR A 416 -9.39 46.80 -69.75
CA THR A 416 -8.60 47.59 -68.80
C THR A 416 -7.63 46.67 -68.06
N PRO A 417 -6.31 46.83 -68.19
CA PRO A 417 -5.36 46.07 -67.40
C PRO A 417 -5.37 46.54 -65.94
N PHE A 418 -5.32 45.57 -65.02
CA PHE A 418 -5.22 45.76 -63.58
C PHE A 418 -4.07 44.93 -63.03
N ASP A 419 -3.08 45.61 -62.48
CA ASP A 419 -1.90 44.99 -61.88
C ASP A 419 -2.18 44.57 -60.44
N HIS A 420 -2.18 43.27 -60.17
CA HIS A 420 -2.34 42.75 -58.82
C HIS A 420 -1.03 42.89 -58.06
N THR A 421 -0.95 43.87 -57.16
CA THR A 421 0.20 44.07 -56.28
C THR A 421 -0.23 43.89 -54.82
N VAL A 422 0.51 43.09 -54.07
CA VAL A 422 0.28 42.84 -52.64
C VAL A 422 1.43 43.42 -51.82
N GLN A 423 1.08 44.13 -50.75
CA GLN A 423 2.03 44.61 -49.75
C GLN A 423 2.23 43.55 -48.67
N ILE A 424 3.47 43.15 -48.43
CA ILE A 424 3.86 42.13 -47.46
C ILE A 424 4.59 42.83 -46.30
N PRO A 425 3.97 43.05 -45.13
CA PRO A 425 4.53 43.85 -44.03
C PRO A 425 5.54 43.05 -43.20
N ILE A 426 6.73 42.82 -43.75
CA ILE A 426 7.75 41.91 -43.18
C ILE A 426 8.15 42.31 -41.77
N GLY A 427 8.39 43.60 -41.48
CA GLY A 427 8.78 44.00 -40.13
C GLY A 427 7.71 43.69 -39.07
N GLN A 428 6.43 43.89 -39.42
CA GLN A 428 5.32 43.55 -38.52
C GLN A 428 5.19 42.02 -38.37
N LEU A 429 5.37 41.26 -39.46
CA LEU A 429 5.38 39.79 -39.42
C LEU A 429 6.53 39.26 -38.54
N MET A 430 7.75 39.80 -38.68
CA MET A 430 8.89 39.43 -37.85
C MET A 430 8.59 39.61 -36.36
N LEU A 431 8.03 40.77 -35.97
CA LEU A 431 7.64 41.04 -34.58
C LEU A 431 6.53 40.10 -34.08
N GLN A 432 5.52 39.78 -34.90
CA GLN A 432 4.43 38.86 -34.52
C GLN A 432 4.95 37.43 -34.32
N TYR A 433 5.79 36.92 -35.21
CA TYR A 433 6.35 35.57 -35.09
C TYR A 433 7.38 35.48 -33.94
N GLN A 434 8.18 36.52 -33.70
CA GLN A 434 9.00 36.65 -32.49
C GLN A 434 8.15 36.66 -31.22
N THR A 435 7.01 37.38 -31.21
CA THR A 435 6.07 37.39 -30.07
C THR A 435 5.52 35.99 -29.79
N ALA A 436 5.14 35.23 -30.82
CA ALA A 436 4.71 33.84 -30.66
C ALA A 436 5.81 32.92 -30.08
N ALA A 437 7.06 33.12 -30.48
CA ALA A 437 8.21 32.39 -29.91
C ALA A 437 8.48 32.78 -28.44
N LEU A 438 8.38 34.06 -28.09
CA LEU A 438 8.51 34.53 -26.71
C LEU A 438 7.39 34.00 -25.81
N VAL A 439 6.14 33.98 -26.29
CA VAL A 439 4.99 33.39 -25.58
C VAL A 439 5.19 31.88 -25.39
N ALA A 440 5.61 31.15 -26.43
CA ALA A 440 5.93 29.73 -26.32
C ALA A 440 7.05 29.46 -25.30
N GLN A 441 8.11 30.29 -25.28
CA GLN A 441 9.20 30.19 -24.32
C GLN A 441 8.76 30.52 -22.88
N GLN A 442 7.81 31.44 -22.70
CA GLN A 442 7.23 31.74 -21.39
C GLN A 442 6.29 30.63 -20.90
N GLN A 443 5.45 30.06 -21.77
CA GLN A 443 4.63 28.90 -21.45
C GLN A 443 5.49 27.70 -21.04
N GLN A 444 6.57 27.42 -21.78
CA GLN A 444 7.52 26.37 -21.40
C GLN A 444 8.16 26.63 -20.02
N ARG A 445 8.56 27.87 -19.72
CA ARG A 445 9.11 28.24 -18.41
C ARG A 445 8.09 28.07 -17.29
N ASN A 446 6.84 28.45 -17.50
CA ASN A 446 5.76 28.26 -16.54
C ASN A 446 5.51 26.76 -16.25
N ASP A 447 5.45 25.94 -17.30
CA ASP A 447 5.22 24.50 -17.14
C ASP A 447 6.41 23.77 -16.47
N ILE A 448 7.66 24.23 -16.69
CA ILE A 448 8.83 23.78 -15.92
C ILE A 448 8.69 24.15 -14.45
N GLN A 449 8.28 25.40 -14.15
CA GLN A 449 8.10 25.85 -12.76
C GLN A 449 7.07 25.01 -12.00
N VAL A 450 5.99 24.56 -12.66
CA VAL A 450 5.00 23.65 -12.05
C VAL A 450 5.62 22.30 -11.64
N VAL A 451 6.55 21.75 -12.45
CA VAL A 451 7.28 20.52 -12.11
C VAL A 451 8.25 20.75 -10.96
N GLU A 452 8.95 21.89 -10.95
CA GLU A 452 9.91 22.24 -9.90
C GLU A 452 9.23 22.55 -8.55
N ASP A 453 8.10 23.25 -8.55
CA ASP A 453 7.28 23.52 -7.36
C ASP A 453 6.77 22.20 -6.75
N TYR A 454 6.31 21.27 -7.60
CA TYR A 454 5.93 19.92 -7.17
C TYR A 454 7.12 19.16 -6.57
N ASN A 455 8.28 19.17 -7.24
CA ASN A 455 9.50 18.53 -6.77
C ASN A 455 10.03 19.13 -5.46
N ALA A 456 9.85 20.43 -5.24
CA ALA A 456 10.22 21.09 -4.00
C ALA A 456 9.34 20.63 -2.83
N VAL A 457 8.01 20.51 -3.04
CA VAL A 457 7.08 19.98 -2.03
C VAL A 457 7.37 18.50 -1.73
N VAL A 458 7.63 17.69 -2.75
CA VAL A 458 8.06 16.28 -2.59
C VAL A 458 9.37 16.19 -1.83
N GLY A 459 10.37 17.00 -2.19
CA GLY A 459 11.67 17.05 -1.52
C GLY A 459 11.53 17.36 -0.03
N GLN A 460 10.80 18.41 0.33
CA GLN A 460 10.56 18.75 1.74
C GLN A 460 9.86 17.63 2.53
N MET A 461 8.92 16.91 1.91
CA MET A 461 8.26 15.76 2.55
C MET A 461 9.23 14.60 2.74
N ASN A 462 10.02 14.28 1.70
CA ASN A 462 11.03 13.23 1.73
C ASN A 462 12.12 13.53 2.76
N ASP A 463 12.62 14.77 2.83
CA ASP A 463 13.65 15.19 3.79
C ASP A 463 13.18 14.97 5.23
N ARG A 464 11.94 15.40 5.55
CA ARG A 464 11.35 15.20 6.88
C ARG A 464 11.11 13.72 7.19
N ALA A 465 10.54 12.96 6.25
CA ALA A 465 10.29 11.53 6.43
C ALA A 465 11.60 10.75 6.60
N THR A 466 12.59 10.96 5.73
CA THR A 466 13.91 10.30 5.83
C THR A 466 14.66 10.71 7.09
N GLN A 467 14.52 11.94 7.60
CA GLN A 467 15.06 12.34 8.89
C GLN A 467 14.47 11.50 10.04
N VAL A 468 13.15 11.25 10.05
CA VAL A 468 12.51 10.38 11.04
C VAL A 468 12.98 8.93 10.88
N LEU A 469 13.00 8.41 9.65
CA LEU A 469 13.44 7.04 9.37
C LEU A 469 14.89 6.80 9.82
N ARG A 470 15.83 7.67 9.40
CA ARG A 470 17.24 7.64 9.84
C ARG A 470 17.36 7.78 11.36
N GLY A 471 16.64 8.74 11.95
CA GLY A 471 16.70 9.02 13.38
C GLY A 471 16.23 7.85 14.25
N VAL A 472 15.21 7.12 13.83
CA VAL A 472 14.66 5.97 14.56
C VAL A 472 15.46 4.69 14.28
N THR A 473 15.85 4.43 13.04
CA THR A 473 16.42 3.13 12.63
C THR A 473 17.94 3.07 12.62
N GLY A 474 18.62 4.23 12.56
CA GLY A 474 20.06 4.32 12.31
C GLY A 474 20.48 4.06 10.85
N GLU A 475 19.54 3.70 9.97
CA GLU A 475 19.79 3.35 8.56
C GLU A 475 19.64 4.55 7.64
N ASP A 476 20.42 4.61 6.56
CA ASP A 476 20.22 5.56 5.47
C ASP A 476 20.02 4.84 4.14
N ARG A 477 18.82 4.97 3.57
CA ARG A 477 18.44 4.42 2.25
C ARG A 477 18.11 5.52 1.22
N GLY A 478 18.43 6.79 1.53
CA GLY A 478 18.10 7.95 0.69
C GLY A 478 16.59 8.23 0.60
N GLU A 479 16.17 8.91 -0.46
CA GLU A 479 14.75 9.29 -0.70
C GLU A 479 13.92 8.22 -1.43
N ASP A 480 14.53 7.16 -1.98
CA ASP A 480 13.79 6.21 -2.82
C ASP A 480 12.80 5.36 -2.00
N PRO A 481 11.48 5.44 -2.27
CA PRO A 481 10.48 4.68 -1.52
C PRO A 481 10.66 3.17 -1.66
N LYS A 482 11.17 2.68 -2.80
CA LYS A 482 11.38 1.24 -3.03
C LYS A 482 12.51 0.69 -2.17
N SER A 483 13.60 1.44 -2.00
CA SER A 483 14.75 1.07 -1.17
C SER A 483 14.36 0.95 0.31
N TRP A 484 13.61 1.92 0.84
CA TRP A 484 13.04 1.84 2.19
C TRP A 484 12.01 0.72 2.34
N THR A 485 11.09 0.56 1.37
CA THR A 485 10.07 -0.49 1.40
C THR A 485 10.69 -1.88 1.38
N GLY A 486 11.66 -2.13 0.49
CA GLY A 486 12.34 -3.41 0.39
C GLY A 486 13.10 -3.78 1.66
N TRP A 487 13.85 -2.82 2.24
CA TRP A 487 14.51 -3.02 3.54
C TRP A 487 13.49 -3.27 4.67
N TRP A 488 12.43 -2.47 4.76
CA TRP A 488 11.45 -2.63 5.83
C TRP A 488 10.64 -3.92 5.71
N VAL A 489 10.35 -4.37 4.49
CA VAL A 489 9.70 -5.66 4.25
C VAL A 489 10.64 -6.83 4.60
N ASP A 490 11.96 -6.69 4.46
CA ASP A 490 12.94 -7.62 5.06
C ASP A 490 12.96 -7.55 6.60
N GLN A 491 12.87 -6.35 7.20
CA GLN A 491 12.66 -6.17 8.66
C GLN A 491 11.30 -6.68 9.17
N LEU A 492 10.32 -6.87 8.30
CA LEU A 492 9.07 -7.56 8.61
C LEU A 492 9.11 -9.04 8.23
N GLY A 493 10.15 -9.49 7.55
CA GLY A 493 10.33 -10.87 7.17
C GLY A 493 9.41 -11.33 6.03
N TYR A 494 9.27 -10.57 4.95
CA TYR A 494 8.62 -11.06 3.72
C TYR A 494 9.49 -10.90 2.48
N ALA A 495 9.11 -11.62 1.44
CA ALA A 495 9.71 -11.55 0.11
C ALA A 495 9.23 -10.32 -0.66
N TYR A 496 9.97 -9.20 -0.60
CA TYR A 496 9.65 -8.03 -1.43
C TYR A 496 10.05 -8.25 -2.89
N LYS A 497 9.10 -8.71 -3.72
CA LYS A 497 9.29 -8.76 -5.17
C LYS A 497 8.85 -7.44 -5.81
N SER A 498 9.83 -6.58 -6.09
CA SER A 498 9.64 -5.41 -6.97
C SER A 498 8.93 -5.81 -8.27
N PRO A 499 7.84 -5.12 -8.67
CA PRO A 499 7.26 -5.31 -9.99
C PRO A 499 8.30 -5.07 -11.07
N GLN A 500 8.33 -5.91 -12.12
CA GLN A 500 9.13 -5.64 -13.31
C GLN A 500 8.58 -4.39 -14.00
N GLU A 501 9.40 -3.35 -14.10
CA GLU A 501 9.03 -2.11 -14.79
C GLU A 501 8.97 -2.38 -16.30
N GLN A 502 7.77 -2.24 -16.87
CA GLN A 502 7.58 -2.24 -18.33
C GLN A 502 8.01 -0.87 -18.89
N PRO A 503 8.47 -0.78 -20.15
CA PRO A 503 8.80 0.49 -20.77
C PRO A 503 7.56 1.41 -20.79
N VAL A 504 7.65 2.54 -20.11
CA VAL A 504 6.57 3.51 -20.00
C VAL A 504 6.35 4.19 -21.37
N PRO A 505 5.13 4.18 -21.94
CA PRO A 505 4.87 4.78 -23.24
C PRO A 505 4.93 6.31 -23.18
N THR A 506 5.44 6.95 -24.23
CA THR A 506 5.50 8.42 -24.33
C THR A 506 4.30 8.97 -25.09
N PHE A 507 3.54 9.85 -24.45
CA PHE A 507 2.47 10.65 -25.05
C PHE A 507 3.02 12.03 -25.46
N VAL A 508 2.81 12.44 -26.71
CA VAL A 508 3.21 13.77 -27.20
C VAL A 508 2.02 14.72 -27.12
N GLU A 509 2.16 15.76 -26.31
CA GLU A 509 1.17 16.82 -26.13
C GLU A 509 1.61 18.08 -26.88
N ASN A 510 0.88 18.48 -27.92
CA ASN A 510 1.12 19.77 -28.58
C ASN A 510 0.50 20.88 -27.72
N VAL A 511 1.32 21.71 -27.08
CA VAL A 511 0.84 22.77 -26.19
C VAL A 511 0.25 23.91 -27.02
N PRO A 512 -1.05 24.24 -26.87
CA PRO A 512 -1.65 25.36 -27.57
C PRO A 512 -1.00 26.67 -27.15
N LEU A 513 -0.49 27.44 -28.11
CA LEU A 513 0.16 28.71 -27.82
C LEU A 513 -0.86 29.78 -27.47
N ALA A 514 -0.63 30.50 -26.37
CA ALA A 514 -1.52 31.58 -25.92
C ALA A 514 -1.54 32.78 -26.89
N TYR A 515 -0.56 32.87 -27.79
CA TYR A 515 -0.54 33.79 -28.92
C TYR A 515 -0.09 33.02 -30.17
N LEU A 516 -0.92 33.11 -31.21
CA LEU A 516 -0.56 32.75 -32.57
C LEU A 516 -0.57 34.02 -33.42
N PRO A 517 0.39 34.20 -34.34
CA PRO A 517 0.35 35.33 -35.27
C PRO A 517 -0.91 35.21 -36.16
N PRO A 518 -1.51 36.33 -36.59
CA PRO A 518 -2.59 36.30 -37.56
C PRO A 518 -2.19 35.49 -38.79
N GLY A 519 -3.07 34.60 -39.25
CA GLY A 519 -2.80 33.75 -40.41
C GLY A 519 -2.53 34.58 -41.66
N VAL A 520 -1.27 34.59 -42.11
CA VAL A 520 -0.92 35.20 -43.40
C VAL A 520 -1.45 34.31 -44.52
N ASN A 521 -2.08 34.89 -45.55
CA ASN A 521 -2.62 34.13 -46.68
C ASN A 521 -1.48 33.45 -47.48
N THR A 522 -1.15 32.21 -47.10
CA THR A 522 -0.03 31.44 -47.64
C THR A 522 -0.06 31.09 -49.14
N PRO A 523 -1.22 31.00 -49.85
CA PRO A 523 -1.21 30.66 -51.27
C PRO A 523 -0.45 31.64 -52.16
N ALA A 524 -0.30 32.91 -51.74
CA ALA A 524 0.44 33.93 -52.50
C ALA A 524 1.92 34.07 -52.10
N LEU A 525 2.33 33.47 -50.97
CA LEU A 525 3.69 33.62 -50.44
C LEU A 525 4.69 32.60 -51.04
N ASN A 526 4.23 31.38 -51.30
CA ASN A 526 5.10 30.19 -51.48
C ASN A 526 4.91 29.42 -52.81
N GLN A 527 4.26 29.99 -53.83
CA GLN A 527 4.04 29.26 -55.09
C GLN A 527 5.31 29.14 -55.96
N GLN A 528 5.94 27.96 -55.91
CA GLN A 528 6.53 27.28 -57.08
C GLN A 528 6.33 25.76 -56.92
N ALA A 529 6.24 25.02 -58.04
CA ALA A 529 5.68 23.67 -58.07
C ALA A 529 6.63 22.54 -57.63
N GLY A 530 6.09 21.51 -56.95
CA GLY A 530 6.79 20.25 -56.65
C GLY A 530 6.05 19.35 -55.63
N PRO A 531 6.44 18.06 -55.50
CA PRO A 531 6.20 17.30 -54.27
C PRO A 531 7.42 16.46 -53.76
N SER A 532 7.35 16.01 -52.50
CA SER A 532 8.44 15.39 -51.69
C SER A 532 8.10 13.94 -51.23
N ASN A 533 8.95 13.25 -50.42
CA ASN A 533 8.59 12.09 -49.56
C ASN A 533 9.67 11.67 -48.51
N THR A 534 9.43 10.61 -47.68
CA THR A 534 9.70 10.60 -46.20
C THR A 534 10.32 9.30 -45.57
N THR A 535 11.12 9.48 -44.49
CA THR A 535 11.54 8.71 -43.24
C THR A 535 11.17 7.23 -42.93
N THR A 536 11.98 6.48 -42.10
CA THR A 536 11.62 5.72 -40.82
C THR A 536 12.73 4.77 -40.22
N THR A 537 12.59 4.34 -38.94
CA THR A 537 13.57 3.76 -37.94
C THR A 537 13.10 2.44 -37.23
N VAL A 538 13.95 1.69 -36.47
CA VAL A 538 13.55 0.57 -35.51
C VAL A 538 14.52 0.29 -34.31
N SER A 539 14.21 -0.65 -33.36
CA SER A 539 14.56 -0.58 -31.88
C SER A 539 14.84 -1.90 -31.06
N SER A 540 15.22 -1.77 -29.74
CA SER A 540 15.08 -2.69 -28.53
C SER A 540 16.08 -3.88 -28.28
N THR A 541 16.27 -4.57 -27.10
CA THR A 541 15.60 -4.74 -25.75
C THR A 541 16.57 -5.18 -24.56
N PHE A 542 16.13 -5.75 -23.40
CA PHE A 542 16.89 -6.03 -22.12
C PHE A 542 16.30 -7.18 -21.19
N SER A 543 16.90 -7.59 -20.03
CA SER A 543 16.31 -8.47 -18.94
C SER A 543 17.07 -8.59 -17.55
N PRO A 544 16.43 -8.78 -16.34
CA PRO A 544 17.09 -8.96 -14.98
C PRO A 544 16.51 -10.04 -13.94
N GLY A 545 17.05 -10.14 -12.69
CA GLY A 545 16.94 -11.25 -11.66
C GLY A 545 16.12 -11.09 -10.31
N GLY A 546 16.39 -11.89 -9.23
CA GLY A 546 15.43 -12.29 -8.13
C GLY A 546 15.71 -12.04 -6.58
N VAL A 547 14.95 -12.70 -5.65
CA VAL A 547 14.56 -12.24 -4.25
C VAL A 547 14.52 -13.36 -3.13
N SER A 548 14.52 -13.03 -1.82
CA SER A 548 14.52 -13.87 -0.57
C SER A 548 13.15 -14.07 0.17
N HIS A 549 13.03 -14.97 1.20
CA HIS A 549 11.75 -15.40 1.85
C HIS A 549 11.85 -15.85 3.35
N ASN A 550 10.70 -16.03 4.07
CA ASN A 550 10.56 -16.39 5.50
C ASN A 550 9.99 -17.80 5.79
N CYS A 551 10.83 -18.78 6.12
CA CYS A 551 10.46 -20.21 6.13
C CYS A 551 11.37 -21.11 7.00
N PHE A 552 11.04 -22.39 7.10
CA PHE A 552 11.85 -23.49 7.67
C PHE A 552 12.45 -24.40 6.60
N LYS A 553 13.50 -25.16 6.92
CA LYS A 553 13.99 -26.23 6.01
C LYS A 553 13.03 -27.42 5.92
N ALA A 554 13.19 -28.23 4.87
CA ALA A 554 12.61 -29.58 4.81
C ALA A 554 13.06 -30.46 5.99
N GLY A 555 12.19 -31.39 6.42
CA GLY A 555 12.39 -32.27 7.56
C GLY A 555 12.10 -31.64 8.91
N THR A 556 11.77 -30.34 8.98
CA THR A 556 11.41 -29.68 10.24
C THR A 556 10.12 -30.30 10.81
N PRO A 557 10.14 -30.91 12.00
CA PRO A 557 8.94 -31.49 12.59
C PRO A 557 7.96 -30.39 12.98
N VAL A 558 6.67 -30.59 12.69
CA VAL A 558 5.55 -29.75 13.12
C VAL A 558 4.59 -30.60 13.94
N ARG A 559 4.09 -30.08 15.06
CA ARG A 559 3.13 -30.80 15.91
C ARG A 559 1.73 -30.79 15.27
N THR A 560 1.29 -31.94 14.74
CA THR A 560 -0.05 -32.10 14.16
C THR A 560 -1.00 -32.88 15.08
N LEU A 561 -2.29 -32.90 14.72
CA LEU A 561 -3.32 -33.71 15.40
C LEU A 561 -3.00 -35.21 15.41
N ALA A 562 -2.30 -35.74 14.40
CA ALA A 562 -1.91 -37.15 14.34
C ALA A 562 -0.53 -37.45 14.97
N GLY A 563 0.18 -36.41 15.43
CA GLY A 563 1.57 -36.47 15.93
C GLY A 563 2.52 -35.58 15.13
N PRO A 564 3.84 -35.64 15.40
CA PRO A 564 4.83 -34.86 14.66
C PRO A 564 4.90 -35.27 13.18
N GLN A 565 4.92 -34.30 12.27
CA GLN A 565 5.01 -34.52 10.82
C GLN A 565 5.98 -33.52 10.18
N ALA A 566 6.72 -33.91 9.14
CA ALA A 566 7.67 -33.02 8.47
C ALA A 566 6.96 -31.92 7.67
N ILE A 567 7.40 -30.67 7.79
CA ILE A 567 6.70 -29.47 7.27
C ILE A 567 6.37 -29.53 5.76
N GLU A 568 7.24 -30.11 4.94
CA GLU A 568 7.06 -30.26 3.49
C GLU A 568 5.97 -31.28 3.11
N THR A 569 5.55 -32.13 4.06
CA THR A 569 4.50 -33.13 3.85
C THR A 569 3.11 -32.64 4.26
N ILE A 570 3.04 -31.49 4.95
CA ILE A 570 1.80 -30.87 5.41
C ILE A 570 1.07 -30.21 4.24
N LYS A 571 -0.26 -30.33 4.23
CA LYS A 571 -1.17 -29.85 3.19
C LYS A 571 -2.32 -29.05 3.81
N VAL A 572 -2.97 -28.23 2.98
CA VAL A 572 -4.15 -27.43 3.38
C VAL A 572 -5.25 -28.34 3.94
N GLY A 573 -5.72 -28.04 5.14
CA GLY A 573 -6.69 -28.82 5.91
C GLY A 573 -6.09 -29.77 6.95
N ASP A 574 -4.78 -30.06 6.90
CA ASP A 574 -4.12 -30.77 8.01
C ASP A 574 -4.17 -29.89 9.27
N GLN A 575 -4.39 -30.50 10.44
CA GLN A 575 -4.56 -29.77 11.69
C GLN A 575 -3.26 -29.72 12.50
N VAL A 576 -2.74 -28.51 12.74
CA VAL A 576 -1.53 -28.27 13.53
C VAL A 576 -1.87 -27.70 14.91
N LEU A 577 -1.04 -27.98 15.89
CA LEU A 577 -1.17 -27.42 17.24
C LEU A 577 -0.68 -25.97 17.23
N THR A 578 -1.52 -25.06 17.71
CA THR A 578 -1.26 -23.62 17.81
C THR A 578 -1.44 -23.15 19.25
N GLN A 579 -0.85 -22.00 19.58
CA GLN A 579 -1.11 -21.29 20.83
C GLN A 579 -1.64 -19.89 20.52
N ASP A 580 -2.82 -19.57 21.05
CA ASP A 580 -3.34 -18.22 20.99
C ASP A 580 -2.57 -17.31 21.94
N VAL A 581 -1.93 -16.28 21.39
CA VAL A 581 -0.96 -15.43 22.11
C VAL A 581 -1.60 -14.35 22.99
N GLN A 582 -2.93 -14.32 23.09
CA GLN A 582 -3.69 -13.43 23.99
C GLN A 582 -4.24 -14.18 25.20
N SER A 583 -4.87 -15.34 24.95
CA SER A 583 -5.46 -16.21 25.99
C SER A 583 -4.52 -17.30 26.51
N GLY A 584 -3.37 -17.51 25.86
CA GLY A 584 -2.44 -18.61 26.12
C GLY A 584 -2.98 -20.00 25.74
N ALA A 585 -4.19 -20.08 25.17
CA ALA A 585 -4.89 -21.33 24.93
C ALA A 585 -4.25 -22.17 23.82
N LEU A 586 -4.12 -23.48 24.05
CA LEU A 586 -3.72 -24.43 23.01
C LEU A 586 -4.93 -24.96 22.25
N SER A 587 -4.82 -25.01 20.92
CA SER A 587 -5.87 -25.53 20.03
C SER A 587 -5.28 -26.21 18.80
N TYR A 588 -5.99 -27.18 18.22
CA TYR A 588 -5.67 -27.66 16.89
C TYR A 588 -6.39 -26.79 15.85
N GLN A 589 -5.64 -26.26 14.88
CA GLN A 589 -6.15 -25.40 13.82
C GLN A 589 -5.79 -25.97 12.46
N PRO A 590 -6.72 -25.94 11.48
CA PRO A 590 -6.41 -26.37 10.13
C PRO A 590 -5.46 -25.39 9.44
N VAL A 591 -4.54 -25.93 8.64
CA VAL A 591 -3.66 -25.17 7.74
C VAL A 591 -4.48 -24.63 6.57
N LEU A 592 -4.46 -23.31 6.37
CA LEU A 592 -5.16 -22.61 5.28
C LEU A 592 -4.33 -22.53 3.99
N ALA A 593 -3.01 -22.42 4.12
CA ALA A 593 -2.09 -22.34 3.01
C ALA A 593 -0.73 -22.94 3.38
N VAL A 594 -0.06 -23.49 2.36
CA VAL A 594 1.32 -23.97 2.44
C VAL A 594 2.16 -23.20 1.42
N PHE A 595 3.36 -22.82 1.81
CA PHE A 595 4.27 -22.01 1.00
C PHE A 595 5.54 -22.81 0.76
N HIS A 596 5.90 -23.00 -0.50
CA HIS A 596 7.19 -23.57 -0.92
C HIS A 596 7.92 -22.48 -1.71
N ASN A 597 9.00 -21.97 -1.13
CA ASN A 597 9.76 -20.86 -1.68
C ASN A 597 11.08 -21.34 -2.27
N ARG A 598 11.67 -20.51 -3.15
CA ARG A 598 12.98 -20.80 -3.75
C ARG A 598 14.06 -20.90 -2.67
N PRO A 599 15.17 -21.61 -2.92
CA PRO A 599 16.23 -21.77 -1.95
C PRO A 599 16.71 -20.43 -1.39
N GLY A 600 16.71 -20.31 -0.06
CA GLY A 600 17.06 -19.09 0.67
C GLY A 600 18.09 -19.37 1.76
N ALA A 601 18.79 -18.32 2.21
CA ALA A 601 19.75 -18.44 3.31
C ALA A 601 19.06 -18.82 4.62
N THR A 602 19.63 -19.77 5.36
CA THR A 602 19.08 -20.26 6.63
C THR A 602 20.07 -20.08 7.77
N LEU A 603 19.54 -20.06 8.99
CA LEU A 603 20.25 -20.08 10.26
C LEU A 603 19.88 -21.35 11.01
N ARG A 604 20.85 -21.89 11.72
CA ARG A 604 20.74 -23.00 12.66
C ARG A 604 20.70 -22.43 14.07
N ILE A 605 19.58 -22.66 14.73
CA ILE A 605 19.34 -22.25 16.12
C ILE A 605 19.52 -23.50 16.96
N GLU A 606 20.64 -23.57 17.68
CA GLU A 606 20.91 -24.64 18.63
C GLU A 606 20.21 -24.31 19.95
N LEU A 607 19.41 -25.25 20.46
CA LEU A 607 18.71 -25.18 21.74
C LEU A 607 19.29 -26.25 22.69
N ASP A 608 18.84 -26.27 23.95
CA ASP A 608 19.38 -27.19 24.97
C ASP A 608 19.46 -28.66 24.56
N HIS A 609 18.45 -29.16 23.82
CA HIS A 609 18.31 -30.58 23.47
C HIS A 609 17.96 -30.85 22.00
N GLU A 610 17.89 -29.83 21.14
CA GLU A 610 17.64 -29.97 19.70
C GLU A 610 18.12 -28.76 18.89
N SER A 611 18.09 -28.86 17.56
CA SER A 611 18.39 -27.75 16.64
C SER A 611 17.22 -27.50 15.69
N ILE A 612 16.91 -26.22 15.45
CA ILE A 612 15.89 -25.80 14.48
C ILE A 612 16.58 -24.98 13.39
N VAL A 613 16.25 -25.24 12.12
CA VAL A 613 16.85 -24.53 10.98
C VAL A 613 15.78 -23.75 10.20
N ALA A 614 15.93 -22.43 10.18
CA ALA A 614 14.95 -21.50 9.62
C ALA A 614 15.64 -20.35 8.86
N THR A 615 14.95 -19.68 7.97
CA THR A 615 15.46 -18.46 7.31
C THR A 615 15.73 -17.37 8.34
N THR A 616 16.70 -16.49 8.07
CA THR A 616 17.14 -15.37 8.93
C THR A 616 16.00 -14.54 9.55
N ILE A 617 14.89 -14.39 8.81
CA ILE A 617 13.74 -13.53 9.16
C ILE A 617 12.53 -14.30 9.73
N HIS A 618 12.63 -15.61 9.92
CA HIS A 618 11.56 -16.41 10.52
C HIS A 618 11.44 -16.09 12.03
N ARG A 619 10.24 -16.09 12.60
CA ARG A 619 9.99 -15.63 13.98
C ARG A 619 9.66 -16.74 14.96
N PHE A 620 10.22 -16.60 16.15
CA PHE A 620 9.99 -17.45 17.31
C PHE A 620 9.47 -16.60 18.47
N TRP A 621 8.69 -17.21 19.38
CA TRP A 621 8.23 -16.53 20.57
C TRP A 621 9.30 -16.56 21.67
N LYS A 622 9.83 -15.39 22.00
CA LYS A 622 10.69 -15.18 23.16
C LYS A 622 9.83 -14.88 24.38
N ALA A 623 9.96 -15.70 25.41
CA ALA A 623 9.09 -15.65 26.59
C ALA A 623 9.11 -14.27 27.25
N GLY A 624 7.93 -13.70 27.48
CA GLY A 624 7.74 -12.37 28.05
C GLY A 624 8.18 -11.19 27.19
N GLN A 625 8.56 -11.42 25.92
CA GLN A 625 8.91 -10.36 24.95
C GLN A 625 8.12 -10.48 23.63
N GLY A 626 7.59 -11.67 23.30
CA GLY A 626 6.84 -11.91 22.07
C GLY A 626 7.72 -12.29 20.88
N TRP A 627 7.29 -11.91 19.67
CA TRP A 627 7.91 -12.38 18.43
C TRP A 627 9.26 -11.73 18.09
N VAL A 628 10.32 -12.55 18.02
CA VAL A 628 11.69 -12.18 17.65
C VAL A 628 12.16 -12.99 16.44
N MET A 629 12.96 -12.41 15.52
CA MET A 629 13.49 -13.14 14.36
C MET A 629 14.66 -14.05 14.73
N ALA A 630 14.84 -15.13 13.96
CA ALA A 630 15.99 -16.02 14.02
C ALA A 630 17.34 -15.29 14.04
N ARG A 631 17.53 -14.24 13.22
CA ARG A 631 18.78 -13.45 13.17
C ARG A 631 19.03 -12.57 14.39
N ASP A 632 18.00 -12.26 15.16
CA ASP A 632 18.06 -11.37 16.33
C ASP A 632 18.13 -12.13 17.66
N LEU A 633 17.95 -13.46 17.62
CA LEU A 633 18.10 -14.36 18.76
C LEU A 633 19.56 -14.41 19.23
N LYS A 634 19.74 -14.46 20.56
CA LYS A 634 21.06 -14.48 21.21
C LYS A 634 21.18 -15.67 22.17
N PRO A 635 22.39 -16.21 22.41
CA PRO A 635 22.61 -17.19 23.46
C PRO A 635 22.04 -16.72 24.81
N GLY A 636 21.29 -17.60 25.49
CA GLY A 636 20.55 -17.31 26.71
C GLY A 636 19.10 -16.85 26.52
N ASP A 637 18.67 -16.52 25.29
CA ASP A 637 17.27 -16.12 25.05
C ASP A 637 16.30 -17.30 25.31
N PRO A 638 15.25 -17.11 26.12
CA PRO A 638 14.28 -18.17 26.42
C PRO A 638 13.18 -18.21 25.34
N LEU A 639 13.15 -19.27 24.53
CA LEU A 639 12.05 -19.51 23.59
C LEU A 639 10.92 -20.29 24.27
N ARG A 640 9.67 -19.91 24.00
CA ARG A 640 8.48 -20.62 24.50
C ARG A 640 8.35 -21.98 23.82
N THR A 641 8.14 -23.01 24.65
CA THR A 641 7.86 -24.39 24.23
C THR A 641 6.56 -24.91 24.85
N LEU A 642 6.09 -26.08 24.44
CA LEU A 642 4.84 -26.69 24.96
C LEU A 642 4.83 -26.93 26.48
N ASP A 643 6.00 -27.18 27.08
CA ASP A 643 6.13 -27.50 28.51
C ASP A 643 6.80 -26.39 29.34
N GLY A 644 7.13 -25.25 28.73
CA GLY A 644 7.80 -24.14 29.42
C GLY A 644 8.63 -23.29 28.47
N THR A 645 9.93 -23.20 28.74
CA THR A 645 10.90 -22.48 27.91
C THR A 645 12.16 -23.32 27.67
N MET A 646 12.88 -23.03 26.60
CA MET A 646 14.18 -23.62 26.27
C MET A 646 15.15 -22.52 25.86
N GLN A 647 16.41 -22.60 26.29
CA GLN A 647 17.39 -21.54 25.99
C GLN A 647 18.03 -21.74 24.63
N VAL A 648 18.22 -20.64 23.90
CA VAL A 648 19.13 -20.58 22.74
C VAL A 648 20.56 -20.77 23.24
N ARG A 649 21.29 -21.71 22.63
CA ARG A 649 22.73 -21.96 22.89
C ARG A 649 23.62 -21.26 21.88
N ALA A 650 23.25 -21.33 20.59
CA ALA A 650 23.96 -20.68 19.50
C ALA A 650 23.00 -20.36 18.34
N VAL A 651 23.38 -19.40 17.50
CA VAL A 651 22.74 -19.12 16.22
C VAL A 651 23.84 -19.00 15.17
N GLU A 652 23.84 -19.93 14.22
CA GLU A 652 24.89 -20.07 13.21
C GLU A 652 24.31 -20.03 11.79
N SER A 653 25.12 -19.68 10.79
CA SER A 653 24.71 -19.74 9.38
C SER A 653 24.62 -21.19 8.89
N ASP A 654 23.55 -21.53 8.17
CA ASP A 654 23.35 -22.84 7.54
C ASP A 654 23.10 -22.67 6.02
N GLN A 655 23.01 -23.78 5.29
CA GLN A 655 23.05 -23.81 3.83
C GLN A 655 21.82 -23.14 3.17
N VAL A 656 22.02 -22.71 1.92
CA VAL A 656 20.92 -22.26 1.05
C VAL A 656 20.16 -23.49 0.54
N GLN A 657 18.92 -23.67 0.96
CA GLN A 657 18.14 -24.89 0.74
C GLN A 657 16.66 -24.57 0.46
N PRO A 658 15.86 -25.48 -0.14
CA PRO A 658 14.40 -25.30 -0.28
C PRO A 658 13.74 -25.12 1.09
N VAL A 659 12.79 -24.19 1.17
CA VAL A 659 12.18 -23.80 2.44
C VAL A 659 10.66 -23.65 2.37
N PHE A 660 10.02 -23.96 3.51
CA PHE A 660 8.58 -24.14 3.67
C PHE A 660 8.01 -23.27 4.78
N ASN A 661 6.78 -22.77 4.63
CA ASN A 661 6.02 -22.15 5.72
C ASN A 661 4.54 -22.49 5.62
N LEU A 662 3.80 -22.33 6.72
CA LEU A 662 2.37 -22.61 6.84
C LEU A 662 1.62 -21.31 7.13
N GLN A 663 0.33 -21.25 6.79
CA GLN A 663 -0.62 -20.28 7.35
C GLN A 663 -1.75 -21.05 8.01
N VAL A 664 -2.12 -20.71 9.24
CA VAL A 664 -3.11 -21.42 10.07
C VAL A 664 -4.40 -20.62 10.23
N ALA A 665 -5.48 -21.30 10.62
CA ALA A 665 -6.80 -20.65 10.71
C ALA A 665 -6.95 -19.67 11.89
N SER A 666 -6.21 -19.88 12.99
CA SER A 666 -6.27 -19.04 14.18
C SER A 666 -4.97 -19.16 15.01
N GLY A 667 -4.71 -18.18 15.86
CA GLY A 667 -3.52 -18.08 16.73
C GLY A 667 -2.23 -17.59 16.04
N ALA A 668 -2.20 -17.50 14.71
CA ALA A 668 -1.05 -17.05 13.89
C ALA A 668 0.29 -17.76 14.22
N SER A 669 0.21 -18.96 14.77
CA SER A 669 1.34 -19.66 15.38
C SER A 669 1.23 -21.16 15.17
N PHE A 670 2.37 -21.86 15.24
CA PHE A 670 2.41 -23.32 15.29
C PHE A 670 3.67 -23.81 16.00
N PHE A 671 3.64 -25.05 16.48
CA PHE A 671 4.76 -25.65 17.19
C PHE A 671 5.66 -26.49 16.28
N VAL A 672 6.96 -26.17 16.29
CA VAL A 672 8.02 -26.87 15.57
C VAL A 672 8.98 -27.61 16.50
N GLY A 673 9.60 -28.69 16.00
CA GLY A 673 10.58 -29.46 16.76
C GLY A 673 10.00 -30.41 17.81
N THR A 674 10.91 -30.98 18.58
CA THR A 674 10.72 -32.05 19.55
C THR A 674 10.24 -31.51 20.89
N ALA A 675 10.74 -30.36 21.34
CA ALA A 675 10.17 -29.62 22.47
C ALA A 675 8.86 -28.90 22.11
N GLY A 676 8.58 -28.75 20.81
CA GLY A 676 7.50 -27.91 20.32
C GLY A 676 7.79 -26.45 20.67
N THR A 677 8.73 -25.82 19.99
CA THR A 677 9.03 -24.38 20.07
C THR A 677 7.98 -23.60 19.28
N LEU A 678 7.47 -22.51 19.87
CA LEU A 678 6.42 -21.69 19.28
C LEU A 678 6.99 -20.78 18.18
N ALA A 679 6.54 -21.00 16.94
CA ALA A 679 6.90 -20.22 15.76
C ALA A 679 5.69 -19.48 15.17
N HIS A 680 5.96 -18.39 14.45
CA HIS A 680 4.92 -17.62 13.75
C HIS A 680 4.59 -18.28 12.40
N ASP A 681 3.33 -18.19 11.98
CA ASP A 681 2.91 -18.63 10.66
C ASP A 681 3.30 -17.62 9.56
N ASN A 682 2.77 -17.76 8.34
CA ASN A 682 3.03 -16.85 7.23
C ASN A 682 2.08 -15.64 7.15
N SER A 683 1.32 -15.33 8.21
CA SER A 683 0.47 -14.13 8.30
C SER A 683 1.28 -12.88 8.65
N LEU A 684 0.58 -11.74 8.71
CA LEU A 684 1.16 -10.53 9.28
C LEU A 684 1.36 -10.69 10.79
N VAL A 685 2.54 -10.28 11.27
CA VAL A 685 2.90 -10.29 12.70
C VAL A 685 2.35 -9.04 13.37
N ASP A 686 1.31 -9.19 14.16
CA ASP A 686 0.78 -8.10 14.98
C ASP A 686 1.74 -7.77 16.15
N PRO A 687 1.91 -6.48 16.51
CA PRO A 687 2.63 -6.08 17.73
C PRO A 687 1.92 -6.61 18.98
N VAL A 688 2.67 -7.28 19.85
CA VAL A 688 2.15 -7.81 21.13
C VAL A 688 2.53 -6.84 22.24
N ALA A 689 1.64 -5.91 22.57
CA ALA A 689 1.87 -4.90 23.61
C ALA A 689 1.95 -5.51 25.04
N ALA A 690 1.31 -6.65 25.27
CA ALA A 690 1.36 -7.40 26.52
C ALA A 690 1.45 -8.91 26.22
N PRO A 691 2.66 -9.51 26.26
CA PRO A 691 2.82 -10.95 26.09
C PRO A 691 2.04 -11.73 27.16
N PHE A 692 1.29 -12.75 26.75
CA PHE A 692 0.51 -13.60 27.69
C PHE A 692 1.37 -14.30 28.75
N ASP A 693 2.68 -14.40 28.49
CA ASP A 693 3.67 -15.02 29.35
C ASP A 693 4.70 -14.02 29.94
N ALA A 694 4.37 -12.72 29.95
CA ALA A 694 5.19 -11.71 30.61
C ALA A 694 5.24 -11.95 32.13
N PRO A 695 6.45 -12.13 32.73
CA PRO A 695 6.56 -12.27 34.17
C PRO A 695 6.18 -10.95 34.85
N PRO A 696 5.25 -10.96 35.83
CA PRO A 696 4.87 -9.76 36.57
C PRO A 696 6.03 -9.31 37.48
N ARG A 697 6.01 -8.04 37.90
CA ARG A 697 6.72 -7.64 39.13
C ARG A 697 5.86 -8.10 40.31
N LEU A 698 6.41 -8.81 41.29
CA LEU A 698 5.60 -9.36 42.39
C LEU A 698 4.90 -8.25 43.21
N THR A 699 5.49 -7.05 43.27
CA THR A 699 4.88 -5.84 43.86
C THR A 699 3.57 -5.38 43.22
N THR A 700 3.15 -5.91 42.06
CA THR A 700 1.83 -5.64 41.47
C THR A 700 0.78 -6.71 41.78
N LEU A 701 1.12 -7.79 42.48
CA LEU A 701 0.16 -8.82 42.89
C LEU A 701 -0.76 -8.37 44.03
N ASP A 702 -0.33 -7.40 44.85
CA ASP A 702 -1.14 -6.84 45.95
C ASP A 702 -2.24 -5.88 45.47
N ALA A 703 -2.24 -5.50 44.18
CA ALA A 703 -3.26 -4.64 43.57
C ALA A 703 -4.56 -5.40 43.25
N GLY A 704 -5.15 -6.02 44.28
CA GLY A 704 -6.48 -6.62 44.18
C GLY A 704 -7.54 -5.60 43.78
N VAL A 705 -8.28 -5.91 42.72
CA VAL A 705 -9.42 -5.10 42.26
C VAL A 705 -10.47 -4.98 43.38
N LYS A 706 -10.88 -3.74 43.66
CA LYS A 706 -12.10 -3.40 44.41
C LYS A 706 -13.08 -2.68 43.49
#